data_AF-A0A7Y5GZW9-F1
#
_entry.id   AF-A0A7Y5GZW9-F1
#
_cell.length_a   1.000
_cell.length_b   1.000
_cell.length_c   1.000
_cell.angle_alpha   90.00
_cell.angle_beta   90.00
_cell.angle_gamma   90.00
#
_symmetry.space_group_name_H-M   'P 1'
#
loop_
_entity.id
_entity.type
_entity.pdbx_description
1 polymer ?
#
loop_
_entity_poly.entity_id
_entity_poly.type
_entity_poly.pdbx_seq_one_letter_code
_entity_poly.pdbx_strand_id
1 'polypeptide(L)'
;MGCRIHVHHAFASHLIDVVITCGIWLLGVFDTPQRVWMVATGVESKTTRHRIGDRAVSTVYQMAAVGVGMTTANYRGSSVGLTIVPVKVTFGTLLTTCRPGLASLYLHPSAHTNPGFLPLGFMLCDSGVFGGPSCCSEFFVMTMSSPLSVVGSLRPGSSRPKYWLKRVGDIRVLKVSGSHYEMARQHGELLKEDVASGPIPYFRTFVERTLRRAGLGPATRLFWPALEKTVGKKVAQALPDFALESIRGLSDGSGVPYPILLGGSTMPDSLMWVVARLNEYGGHGPAVAHRMALGLGCTSAIAWGSGTADGKMYHARNLDYHGVKSWPSSKAVIFHEPDDGYRFVSVAAAGVTMGGVTAMNEAGVTLTVHQHMFTDRTALGGIPIGVVGDIVMRKASSADEALAILEQYRPIACWTYLVGDSKHKELLCFEENPERRAALRLGPEDGVFGYANIYLDPQLGASEVNLYGSYWRHNHGRHRRANELLEQQKGQHTALSVAHVIGDTGDPRCRIRDSIAMVMTVGSVVFCPDDQMVWVGTGEAPTSRSVYEPFSLTGCDHHPQTPRLAVGTDEPKPSAVAFEWYRRAYVAYTEDGQAETAQTCLFHACELMPNQALYHFLYGVLSLKLGEWAKADVAFDHALALGHPDPERVASFYLWRGRCRDVMGQRDNAIRDYRSTLGHYADPPVHRAARKGLKSVFSARAAKSVHPDMGLADVITP
;
A
#
# COMPACT_ATOMS: atom_id res chain seq x y z
N MET A 1 -35.76 16.55 -67.43
CA MET A 1 -35.62 17.98 -67.83
C MET A 1 -34.81 18.66 -66.75
N GLY A 2 -33.75 19.38 -67.12
CA GLY A 2 -32.90 20.07 -66.13
C GLY A 2 -33.08 21.58 -66.20
N CYS A 3 -32.64 22.28 -65.15
CA CYS A 3 -31.95 23.55 -65.34
C CYS A 3 -30.98 23.81 -64.18
N ARG A 4 -29.85 24.46 -64.49
CA ARG A 4 -28.87 24.98 -63.52
C ARG A 4 -29.40 26.28 -62.90
N ILE A 5 -28.74 26.78 -61.85
CA ILE A 5 -28.16 28.14 -61.83
C ILE A 5 -27.19 28.34 -60.65
N HIS A 6 -26.31 29.34 -60.83
CA HIS A 6 -25.06 29.64 -60.13
C HIS A 6 -25.07 31.17 -59.80
N VAL A 7 -24.42 31.75 -58.78
CA VAL A 7 -23.49 31.28 -57.71
C VAL A 7 -23.23 32.45 -56.71
N HIS A 8 -22.34 32.29 -55.73
CA HIS A 8 -21.54 33.33 -55.01
C HIS A 8 -22.05 34.01 -53.70
N HIS A 9 -21.10 34.09 -52.74
CA HIS A 9 -20.76 35.18 -51.79
C HIS A 9 -21.81 35.67 -50.75
N ALA A 10 -21.46 36.13 -49.54
CA ALA A 10 -20.17 36.23 -48.82
C ALA A 10 -20.36 36.34 -47.28
N PHE A 11 -19.25 36.13 -46.56
CA PHE A 11 -18.80 36.65 -45.25
C PHE A 11 -19.77 37.28 -44.19
N ALA A 12 -19.44 36.93 -42.93
CA ALA A 12 -19.36 37.79 -41.73
C ALA A 12 -20.39 37.63 -40.58
N SER A 13 -19.92 36.94 -39.53
CA SER A 13 -20.00 37.27 -38.09
C SER A 13 -21.34 37.45 -37.34
N HIS A 14 -21.50 36.56 -36.34
CA HIS A 14 -21.97 36.78 -34.96
C HIS A 14 -23.48 36.68 -34.56
N LEU A 15 -23.62 36.23 -33.30
CA LEU A 15 -24.79 36.12 -32.40
C LEU A 15 -25.80 34.94 -32.52
N ILE A 16 -25.74 34.08 -31.49
CA ILE A 16 -26.82 33.73 -30.53
C ILE A 16 -28.08 32.94 -31.02
N ASP A 17 -28.18 31.72 -30.47
CA ASP A 17 -29.34 30.95 -29.97
C ASP A 17 -30.59 30.57 -30.81
N VAL A 18 -30.71 29.23 -30.95
CA VAL A 18 -31.90 28.39 -30.60
C VAL A 18 -33.05 28.24 -31.62
N VAL A 19 -33.91 27.22 -31.35
CA VAL A 19 -35.08 26.68 -32.09
C VAL A 19 -34.69 25.97 -33.42
N ILE A 20 -35.21 24.80 -33.83
CA ILE A 20 -36.47 24.06 -33.55
C ILE A 20 -36.13 22.54 -33.42
N THR A 21 -36.47 21.79 -32.35
CA THR A 21 -37.75 21.05 -32.09
C THR A 21 -38.24 20.14 -33.25
N CYS A 22 -39.04 19.08 -33.11
CA CYS A 22 -39.90 18.61 -32.02
C CYS A 22 -40.12 17.08 -32.10
N GLY A 23 -40.60 16.48 -31.00
CA GLY A 23 -40.93 15.04 -30.92
C GLY A 23 -41.63 14.65 -29.62
N ILE A 24 -42.54 15.51 -29.13
CA ILE A 24 -43.32 15.33 -27.89
C ILE A 24 -44.65 14.64 -28.22
N TRP A 25 -45.09 13.70 -27.36
CA TRP A 25 -46.47 13.54 -26.87
C TRP A 25 -46.44 12.46 -25.77
N LEU A 26 -47.12 12.51 -24.61
CA LEU A 26 -47.60 13.51 -23.64
C LEU A 26 -48.41 12.68 -22.59
N LEU A 27 -48.77 13.29 -21.44
CA LEU A 27 -49.58 12.74 -20.33
C LEU A 27 -48.82 11.79 -19.36
N GLY A 28 -48.82 12.03 -18.05
CA GLY A 28 -49.38 13.15 -17.29
C GLY A 28 -48.87 13.19 -15.85
N VAL A 29 -49.00 14.35 -15.19
CA VAL A 29 -48.52 14.60 -13.82
C VAL A 29 -49.51 14.07 -12.79
N PHE A 30 -49.03 13.31 -11.81
CA PHE A 30 -49.61 13.28 -10.46
C PHE A 30 -48.50 13.16 -9.41
N ASP A 31 -48.65 13.93 -8.34
CA ASP A 31 -47.71 14.09 -7.25
C ASP A 31 -48.10 13.19 -6.06
N THR A 32 -47.17 12.40 -5.53
CA THR A 32 -47.13 11.88 -4.13
C THR A 32 -45.92 10.95 -3.92
N PRO A 33 -45.27 10.96 -2.73
CA PRO A 33 -44.09 10.15 -2.47
C PRO A 33 -44.43 8.69 -2.15
N GLN A 34 -43.80 7.74 -2.85
CA GLN A 34 -43.97 6.32 -2.52
C GLN A 34 -43.13 5.89 -1.32
N ARG A 35 -43.80 5.12 -0.44
CA ARG A 35 -43.31 4.62 0.84
C ARG A 35 -42.16 3.63 0.67
N VAL A 36 -41.19 3.73 1.57
CA VAL A 36 -40.20 2.66 1.82
C VAL A 36 -40.93 1.41 2.31
N TRP A 37 -40.77 0.29 1.61
CA TRP A 37 -41.21 -1.01 2.09
C TRP A 37 -40.18 -1.59 3.08
N MET A 38 -40.48 -1.50 4.38
CA MET A 38 -39.86 -2.40 5.35
C MET A 38 -40.36 -3.82 5.11
N VAL A 39 -39.46 -4.73 4.70
CA VAL A 39 -39.73 -6.17 4.75
C VAL A 39 -39.50 -6.65 6.18
N ALA A 40 -40.58 -6.70 6.96
CA ALA A 40 -40.57 -7.34 8.27
C ALA A 40 -40.58 -8.86 8.10
N THR A 41 -39.45 -9.52 8.35
CA THR A 41 -39.37 -10.99 8.41
C THR A 41 -39.96 -11.48 9.73
N GLY A 42 -41.27 -11.69 9.75
CA GLY A 42 -41.93 -12.42 10.83
C GLY A 42 -41.55 -13.90 10.80
N VAL A 43 -40.98 -14.41 11.88
CA VAL A 43 -40.81 -15.84 12.12
C VAL A 43 -41.76 -16.25 13.23
N GLU A 44 -42.80 -17.00 12.88
CA GLU A 44 -43.70 -17.62 13.86
C GLU A 44 -42.94 -18.68 14.67
N SER A 45 -42.86 -18.50 16.00
CA SER A 45 -42.33 -19.53 16.90
C SER A 45 -43.47 -20.42 17.39
N LYS A 46 -43.40 -21.72 17.07
CA LYS A 46 -44.28 -22.71 17.70
C LYS A 46 -43.84 -22.96 19.13
N THR A 47 -44.82 -22.90 20.04
CA THR A 47 -44.67 -23.12 21.47
C THR A 47 -44.36 -24.57 21.84
N THR A 48 -43.38 -24.79 22.70
CA THR A 48 -43.39 -25.92 23.65
C THR A 48 -42.89 -25.44 25.01
N ARG A 49 -43.65 -25.72 26.08
CA ARG A 49 -43.32 -25.33 27.46
C ARG A 49 -42.31 -26.30 28.08
N HIS A 50 -41.38 -25.81 28.90
CA HIS A 50 -41.11 -26.38 30.22
C HIS A 50 -40.49 -25.34 31.19
N ARG A 51 -40.26 -25.75 32.45
CA ARG A 51 -40.40 -24.92 33.67
C ARG A 51 -39.07 -24.52 34.34
N ILE A 52 -39.06 -23.30 34.87
CA ILE A 52 -38.51 -22.84 36.18
C ILE A 52 -36.99 -22.95 36.42
N GLY A 53 -36.41 -21.84 36.90
CA GLY A 53 -35.08 -21.79 37.51
C GLY A 53 -34.58 -20.36 37.71
N ASP A 54 -34.88 -19.74 38.85
CA ASP A 54 -34.49 -18.36 39.17
C ASP A 54 -32.98 -18.18 39.38
N ARG A 55 -32.41 -17.07 38.87
CA ARG A 55 -31.74 -16.04 39.68
C ARG A 55 -31.30 -14.84 38.84
N ALA A 56 -31.63 -13.64 39.31
CA ALA A 56 -31.18 -12.38 38.74
C ALA A 56 -29.81 -11.95 39.32
N VAL A 57 -29.03 -11.17 38.55
CA VAL A 57 -28.52 -9.84 38.95
C VAL A 57 -28.32 -9.01 37.66
N SER A 58 -28.49 -7.69 37.79
CA SER A 58 -28.55 -6.66 36.76
C SER A 58 -27.23 -6.34 36.03
N THR A 59 -27.34 -5.82 34.80
CA THR A 59 -26.84 -4.47 34.47
C THR A 59 -27.85 -3.77 33.54
N VAL A 60 -28.11 -2.49 33.81
CA VAL A 60 -29.05 -1.63 33.08
C VAL A 60 -28.26 -0.59 32.27
N TYR A 61 -28.68 -0.32 31.03
CA TYR A 61 -28.77 1.07 30.53
C TYR A 61 -29.87 1.17 29.46
N GLN A 62 -30.90 1.97 29.77
CA GLN A 62 -31.98 2.30 28.84
C GLN A 62 -31.63 3.55 28.03
N MET A 63 -32.08 3.57 26.78
CA MET A 63 -32.25 4.82 26.02
C MET A 63 -33.45 5.59 26.57
N ALA A 64 -33.37 6.92 26.58
CA ALA A 64 -34.54 7.80 26.60
C ALA A 64 -34.25 9.04 25.75
N ALA A 65 -35.23 9.45 24.94
CA ALA A 65 -35.11 10.56 23.98
C ALA A 65 -36.09 11.69 24.32
N VAL A 66 -35.61 12.93 24.27
CA VAL A 66 -36.35 14.20 24.13
C VAL A 66 -35.33 15.19 23.50
N GLY A 67 -35.64 16.11 22.58
CA GLY A 67 -36.91 16.50 21.98
C GLY A 67 -36.95 18.02 21.76
N VAL A 68 -36.81 18.45 20.50
CA VAL A 68 -37.17 19.77 19.89
C VAL A 68 -36.82 21.08 20.64
N GLY A 69 -36.06 21.96 19.96
CA GLY A 69 -35.90 23.36 20.37
C GLY A 69 -35.21 24.23 19.31
N MET A 70 -35.96 24.72 18.31
CA MET A 70 -35.48 25.80 17.43
C MET A 70 -35.62 27.16 18.11
N THR A 71 -34.55 27.95 18.15
CA THR A 71 -34.64 29.42 18.15
C THR A 71 -33.40 30.04 17.49
N THR A 72 -33.64 30.90 16.50
CA THR A 72 -32.63 31.74 15.85
C THR A 72 -32.37 33.02 16.63
N ALA A 73 -31.10 33.42 16.79
CA ALA A 73 -30.74 34.82 17.03
C ALA A 73 -29.29 35.11 16.60
N ASN A 74 -29.13 35.95 15.57
CA ASN A 74 -27.85 36.62 15.29
C ASN A 74 -27.66 37.76 16.29
N TYR A 75 -26.46 37.93 16.86
CA TYR A 75 -26.00 39.27 17.25
C TYR A 75 -24.47 39.39 17.13
N ARG A 76 -24.02 40.52 16.58
CA ARG A 76 -22.61 40.94 16.57
C ARG A 76 -22.27 41.56 17.94
N GLY A 77 -21.06 41.33 18.45
CA GLY A 77 -20.55 42.02 19.64
C GLY A 77 -19.07 41.79 19.84
N SER A 78 -18.26 42.83 19.64
CA SER A 78 -16.80 42.77 19.77
C SER A 78 -16.32 43.05 21.21
N SER A 79 -15.05 42.69 21.45
CA SER A 79 -14.09 43.36 22.34
C SER A 79 -13.88 42.87 23.79
N VAL A 80 -12.59 42.85 24.16
CA VAL A 80 -11.98 42.79 25.51
C VAL A 80 -12.31 41.54 26.34
N GLY A 81 -11.39 40.71 26.83
CA GLY A 81 -9.96 40.91 27.10
C GLY A 81 -9.72 40.80 28.60
N LEU A 82 -9.32 39.64 29.11
CA LEU A 82 -9.07 39.45 30.53
C LEU A 82 -7.91 38.48 30.79
N THR A 83 -6.80 39.05 31.25
CA THR A 83 -5.60 38.32 31.67
C THR A 83 -5.79 37.81 33.10
N ILE A 84 -5.54 36.53 33.35
CA ILE A 84 -5.38 36.01 34.72
C ILE A 84 -4.06 35.23 34.80
N VAL A 85 -3.16 35.72 35.65
CA VAL A 85 -1.92 35.08 36.06
C VAL A 85 -2.16 34.37 37.40
N PRO A 86 -1.64 33.14 37.58
CA PRO A 86 -1.10 32.78 38.89
C PRO A 86 0.43 32.57 38.85
N VAL A 87 1.06 32.87 39.98
CA VAL A 87 2.52 32.91 40.15
C VAL A 87 3.07 31.56 40.63
N LYS A 88 4.35 31.31 40.29
CA LYS A 88 5.19 30.20 40.77
C LYS A 88 5.02 29.85 42.25
N VAL A 89 5.16 28.56 42.56
CA VAL A 89 5.85 28.10 43.77
C VAL A 89 7.00 27.20 43.35
N THR A 90 8.21 27.51 43.84
CA THR A 90 9.44 26.74 43.62
C THR A 90 9.78 26.01 44.92
N PHE A 91 10.12 24.73 44.84
CA PHE A 91 10.96 24.08 45.85
C PHE A 91 11.97 23.19 45.14
N GLY A 92 13.23 23.31 45.55
CA GLY A 92 14.31 22.44 45.09
C GLY A 92 15.25 22.15 46.25
N THR A 93 15.70 20.91 46.32
CA THR A 93 16.79 20.50 47.22
C THR A 93 17.62 19.46 46.48
N LEU A 94 18.94 19.69 46.39
CA LEU A 94 19.89 18.66 45.96
C LEU A 94 20.05 17.61 47.08
N LEU A 95 20.42 16.37 46.70
CA LEU A 95 21.68 15.73 47.11
C LEU A 95 21.82 14.30 46.53
N THR A 96 23.01 14.03 45.96
CA THR A 96 23.85 12.79 46.04
C THR A 96 23.23 11.49 46.61
N THR A 97 23.50 10.25 46.14
CA THR A 97 24.72 9.70 45.49
C THR A 97 24.52 8.23 45.01
N CYS A 98 25.44 7.73 44.17
CA CYS A 98 25.89 6.32 44.03
C CYS A 98 24.93 5.17 43.61
N ARG A 99 25.30 4.52 42.49
CA ARG A 99 25.19 3.06 42.21
C ARG A 99 26.35 2.29 42.93
N PRO A 100 26.50 0.94 42.85
CA PRO A 100 25.62 -0.13 42.32
C PRO A 100 25.39 -1.33 43.28
N GLY A 101 24.52 -2.28 42.89
CA GLY A 101 24.92 -3.70 42.89
C GLY A 101 24.05 -4.75 43.61
N LEU A 102 24.05 -5.93 42.97
CA LEU A 102 23.84 -7.30 43.49
C LEU A 102 22.43 -7.85 43.78
N ALA A 103 22.28 -9.07 43.27
CA ALA A 103 21.13 -9.94 43.26
C ALA A 103 20.91 -10.75 44.55
N SER A 104 19.67 -11.20 44.74
CA SER A 104 19.27 -12.50 45.31
C SER A 104 17.85 -12.78 44.80
N LEU A 105 17.50 -13.87 44.09
CA LEU A 105 17.70 -15.31 44.34
C LEU A 105 16.86 -15.81 45.52
N TYR A 106 15.71 -16.42 45.20
CA TYR A 106 14.94 -17.32 46.07
C TYR A 106 14.39 -18.49 45.25
N LEU A 107 14.18 -19.64 45.92
CA LEU A 107 14.13 -20.98 45.32
C LEU A 107 12.71 -21.56 45.16
N HIS A 108 12.57 -22.43 44.14
CA HIS A 108 11.94 -23.78 44.06
C HIS A 108 11.11 -24.36 45.25
N PRO A 109 10.30 -25.44 45.06
CA PRO A 109 10.38 -26.54 44.06
C PRO A 109 9.08 -26.80 43.26
N SER A 110 9.01 -27.59 42.18
CA SER A 110 9.30 -29.05 42.05
C SER A 110 9.18 -29.49 40.57
N ALA A 111 9.33 -30.76 40.15
CA ALA A 111 10.39 -31.77 40.31
C ALA A 111 9.95 -33.05 39.53
N HIS A 112 10.81 -33.62 38.65
CA HIS A 112 10.85 -35.02 38.12
C HIS A 112 11.67 -35.03 36.80
N THR A 113 12.98 -35.37 36.75
CA THR A 113 13.63 -36.71 36.69
C THR A 113 13.22 -37.58 35.48
N ASN A 114 14.08 -38.22 34.66
CA ASN A 114 15.55 -38.24 34.38
C ASN A 114 15.76 -39.26 33.18
N PRO A 115 16.96 -39.78 32.80
CA PRO A 115 18.31 -39.22 32.50
C PRO A 115 18.94 -39.69 31.13
N GLY A 116 20.10 -39.11 30.77
CA GLY A 116 21.21 -39.79 30.04
C GLY A 116 21.19 -39.76 28.49
N PHE A 117 22.33 -39.78 27.77
CA PHE A 117 23.76 -39.79 28.13
C PHE A 117 24.60 -39.19 26.95
N LEU A 118 25.78 -38.63 27.25
CA LEU A 118 26.82 -38.21 26.28
C LEU A 118 28.10 -39.01 26.52
N PRO A 119 28.99 -39.19 25.50
CA PRO A 119 30.36 -38.70 25.70
C PRO A 119 31.07 -38.16 24.44
N LEU A 120 32.27 -37.59 24.67
CA LEU A 120 33.20 -36.98 23.70
C LEU A 120 33.95 -38.00 22.80
N GLY A 121 34.57 -37.51 21.71
CA GLY A 121 35.69 -38.19 21.04
C GLY A 121 36.40 -37.34 19.96
N PHE A 122 37.66 -36.97 20.18
CA PHE A 122 38.61 -36.45 19.16
C PHE A 122 39.40 -37.61 18.54
N MET A 123 39.70 -37.61 17.23
CA MET A 123 41.06 -37.85 16.69
C MET A 123 41.19 -37.66 15.16
N LEU A 124 42.43 -37.75 14.66
CA LEU A 124 42.97 -37.35 13.34
C LEU A 124 43.38 -38.55 12.45
N CYS A 125 43.80 -38.24 11.21
CA CYS A 125 44.69 -39.04 10.33
C CYS A 125 44.06 -40.30 9.64
N ASP A 126 44.48 -40.76 8.44
CA ASP A 126 45.49 -40.24 7.49
C ASP A 126 45.36 -40.83 6.05
N SER A 127 46.23 -40.37 5.13
CA SER A 127 46.75 -41.03 3.90
C SER A 127 45.86 -41.13 2.63
N GLY A 128 46.40 -41.03 1.40
CA GLY A 128 47.79 -40.72 1.01
C GLY A 128 48.07 -40.59 -0.52
N VAL A 129 49.20 -39.94 -0.84
CA VAL A 129 50.27 -40.20 -1.88
C VAL A 129 49.91 -40.95 -3.19
N PHE A 130 50.37 -40.66 -4.41
CA PHE A 130 51.52 -39.91 -5.04
C PHE A 130 51.03 -39.11 -6.29
N GLY A 131 51.79 -38.37 -7.13
CA GLY A 131 53.24 -38.10 -7.28
C GLY A 131 53.55 -37.15 -8.48
N GLY A 132 54.80 -37.10 -8.98
CA GLY A 132 55.25 -36.37 -10.21
C GLY A 132 55.99 -37.31 -11.22
N PRO A 133 56.75 -36.84 -12.25
CA PRO A 133 57.36 -35.49 -12.42
C PRO A 133 57.37 -34.86 -13.86
N SER A 134 57.90 -33.61 -13.97
CA SER A 134 58.56 -32.94 -15.14
C SER A 134 57.81 -32.79 -16.50
N CYS A 135 57.79 -31.65 -17.21
CA CYS A 135 58.96 -30.91 -17.72
C CYS A 135 58.58 -29.55 -18.38
N CYS A 136 59.53 -28.59 -18.36
CA CYS A 136 59.77 -27.39 -19.21
C CYS A 136 58.69 -26.43 -19.79
N SER A 137 59.09 -25.14 -19.73
CA SER A 137 58.92 -24.01 -20.69
C SER A 137 57.58 -23.28 -20.91
N GLU A 138 57.54 -22.08 -20.30
CA GLU A 138 57.26 -20.75 -20.89
C GLU A 138 55.84 -20.26 -21.31
N PHE A 139 55.75 -18.92 -21.27
CA PHE A 139 54.76 -17.97 -21.82
C PHE A 139 53.41 -17.68 -21.10
N PHE A 140 53.43 -16.51 -20.45
CA PHE A 140 52.38 -15.48 -20.42
C PHE A 140 50.95 -15.83 -19.94
N VAL A 141 50.66 -15.44 -18.70
CA VAL A 141 49.33 -14.96 -18.31
C VAL A 141 49.48 -13.62 -17.58
N MET A 142 48.94 -12.54 -18.17
CA MET A 142 48.74 -11.26 -17.46
C MET A 142 47.66 -11.44 -16.40
N THR A 143 48.04 -11.46 -15.13
CA THR A 143 47.11 -11.20 -14.02
C THR A 143 46.97 -9.69 -13.84
N MET A 144 45.85 -9.12 -14.27
CA MET A 144 45.50 -7.76 -13.85
C MET A 144 45.02 -7.77 -12.41
N SER A 145 45.96 -7.50 -11.50
CA SER A 145 45.69 -7.19 -10.10
C SER A 145 44.76 -5.98 -9.99
N SER A 146 43.75 -6.08 -9.12
CA SER A 146 42.85 -4.97 -8.78
C SER A 146 43.65 -3.72 -8.35
N PRO A 147 43.31 -2.51 -8.81
CA PRO A 147 44.02 -1.31 -8.40
C PRO A 147 43.76 -1.03 -6.91
N LEU A 148 44.86 -1.01 -6.14
CA LEU A 148 44.87 -0.52 -4.76
C LEU A 148 44.29 0.90 -4.70
N SER A 149 43.35 1.11 -3.79
CA SER A 149 42.78 2.43 -3.53
C SER A 149 43.85 3.39 -3.05
N VAL A 150 44.25 4.33 -3.91
CA VAL A 150 45.08 5.47 -3.51
C VAL A 150 44.28 6.31 -2.52
N VAL A 151 44.65 6.23 -1.24
CA VAL A 151 44.17 7.15 -0.21
C VAL A 151 44.79 8.51 -0.48
N GLY A 152 44.13 9.29 -1.34
CA GLY A 152 44.46 10.70 -1.55
C GLY A 152 44.24 11.45 -0.24
N SER A 153 45.28 12.12 0.25
CA SER A 153 45.17 12.97 1.44
C SER A 153 44.14 14.08 1.19
N LEU A 154 43.12 14.12 2.04
CA LEU A 154 42.08 15.15 1.99
C LEU A 154 42.72 16.52 2.18
N ARG A 155 42.67 17.37 1.14
CA ARG A 155 42.89 18.81 1.31
C ARG A 155 41.73 19.36 2.15
N PRO A 156 41.97 19.93 3.35
CA PRO A 156 40.91 20.61 4.08
C PRO A 156 40.58 21.91 3.34
N GLY A 157 39.45 21.96 2.64
CA GLY A 157 39.02 23.17 1.93
C GLY A 157 38.08 23.01 0.73
N SER A 158 37.86 21.81 0.18
CA SER A 158 36.79 21.65 -0.83
C SER A 158 35.43 21.61 -0.15
N SER A 159 34.62 22.64 -0.34
CA SER A 159 33.19 22.59 -0.05
C SER A 159 32.57 21.38 -0.75
N ARG A 160 31.71 20.62 -0.05
CA ARG A 160 30.94 19.54 -0.68
C ARG A 160 30.15 20.13 -1.85
N PRO A 161 30.05 19.46 -3.01
CA PRO A 161 29.26 19.97 -4.13
C PRO A 161 27.80 20.19 -3.73
N LYS A 162 27.14 21.20 -4.34
CA LYS A 162 25.76 21.64 -4.02
C LYS A 162 24.73 20.50 -4.11
N TYR A 163 25.05 19.46 -4.90
CA TYR A 163 24.30 18.22 -5.05
C TYR A 163 25.25 17.04 -5.23
N TRP A 164 24.84 15.83 -4.85
CA TRP A 164 25.67 14.61 -4.90
C TRP A 164 24.84 13.33 -4.75
N LEU A 165 25.46 12.19 -5.08
CA LEU A 165 24.95 10.83 -4.85
C LEU A 165 25.98 9.99 -4.07
N LYS A 166 25.49 9.14 -3.17
CA LYS A 166 26.20 8.03 -2.53
C LYS A 166 25.33 6.77 -2.55
N ARG A 167 25.92 5.63 -2.17
CA ARG A 167 25.19 4.41 -1.84
C ARG A 167 25.45 4.01 -0.39
N VAL A 168 24.40 3.53 0.28
CA VAL A 168 24.44 2.94 1.63
C VAL A 168 23.73 1.59 1.52
N GLY A 169 24.51 0.51 1.47
CA GLY A 169 23.96 -0.79 1.06
C GLY A 169 23.36 -0.71 -0.34
N ASP A 170 22.10 -1.10 -0.47
CA ASP A 170 21.28 -1.02 -1.68
C ASP A 170 20.62 0.36 -1.91
N ILE A 171 20.61 1.24 -0.90
CA ILE A 171 19.95 2.55 -0.93
C ILE A 171 20.78 3.58 -1.69
N ARG A 172 20.15 4.30 -2.62
CA ARG A 172 20.70 5.53 -3.22
C ARG A 172 20.44 6.70 -2.31
N VAL A 173 21.47 7.46 -1.98
CA VAL A 173 21.37 8.61 -1.06
C VAL A 173 21.83 9.83 -1.83
N LEU A 174 20.92 10.74 -2.15
CA LEU A 174 21.23 11.94 -2.90
C LEU A 174 20.81 13.20 -2.17
N LYS A 175 21.63 14.25 -2.32
CA LYS A 175 21.26 15.63 -2.01
C LYS A 175 21.07 16.38 -3.31
N VAL A 176 19.97 17.10 -3.43
CA VAL A 176 19.65 18.01 -4.55
C VAL A 176 19.25 19.38 -4.00
N SER A 177 19.52 20.44 -4.76
CA SER A 177 19.27 21.82 -4.31
C SER A 177 19.01 22.82 -5.45
N GLY A 178 18.23 23.86 -5.18
CA GLY A 178 17.88 24.89 -6.16
C GLY A 178 16.38 24.94 -6.49
N SER A 179 16.07 25.43 -7.68
CA SER A 179 14.71 25.44 -8.22
C SER A 179 14.17 24.01 -8.47
N HIS A 180 12.84 23.90 -8.65
CA HIS A 180 12.17 22.63 -8.95
C HIS A 180 12.74 21.92 -10.19
N TYR A 181 13.06 22.69 -11.24
CA TYR A 181 13.76 22.19 -12.42
C TYR A 181 15.17 21.72 -12.08
N GLU A 182 15.97 22.51 -11.36
CA GLU A 182 17.36 22.15 -11.05
C GLU A 182 17.49 20.92 -10.16
N MET A 183 16.68 20.82 -9.09
CA MET A 183 16.70 19.64 -8.21
C MET A 183 16.36 18.36 -8.98
N ALA A 184 15.38 18.43 -9.87
CA ALA A 184 15.01 17.29 -10.70
C ALA A 184 16.04 16.97 -11.80
N ARG A 185 16.70 17.98 -12.39
CA ARG A 185 17.83 17.78 -13.31
C ARG A 185 18.99 17.08 -12.60
N GLN A 186 19.36 17.56 -11.41
CA GLN A 186 20.40 16.94 -10.58
C GLN A 186 20.04 15.49 -10.23
N HIS A 187 18.80 15.20 -9.84
CA HIS A 187 18.30 13.83 -9.64
C HIS A 187 18.51 12.99 -10.91
N GLY A 188 18.09 13.49 -12.07
CA GLY A 188 18.21 12.80 -13.36
C GLY A 188 19.67 12.52 -13.76
N GLU A 189 20.57 13.47 -13.56
CA GLU A 189 22.00 13.32 -13.84
C GLU A 189 22.66 12.29 -12.92
N LEU A 190 22.37 12.37 -11.62
CA LEU A 190 22.94 11.47 -10.62
C LEU A 190 22.44 10.02 -10.77
N LEU A 191 21.16 9.84 -11.15
CA LEU A 191 20.50 8.53 -11.19
C LEU A 191 20.13 8.08 -12.61
N LYS A 192 20.84 8.54 -13.64
CA LYS A 192 20.51 8.33 -15.06
C LYS A 192 20.02 6.92 -15.43
N GLU A 193 20.80 5.89 -15.09
CA GLU A 193 20.48 4.49 -15.39
C GLU A 193 19.31 3.95 -14.55
N ASP A 194 19.24 4.38 -13.28
CA ASP A 194 18.20 3.99 -12.34
C ASP A 194 16.85 4.66 -12.65
N VAL A 195 16.83 5.87 -13.20
CA VAL A 195 15.63 6.55 -13.71
C VAL A 195 15.12 5.84 -14.96
N ALA A 196 16.01 5.45 -15.88
CA ALA A 196 15.65 4.77 -17.12
C ALA A 196 15.10 3.34 -16.90
N SER A 197 15.55 2.66 -15.84
CA SER A 197 15.11 1.31 -15.46
C SER A 197 14.09 1.28 -14.29
N GLY A 198 13.76 2.45 -13.74
CA GLY A 198 13.00 2.62 -12.50
C GLY A 198 11.48 2.48 -12.63
N PRO A 199 10.74 2.79 -11.54
CA PRO A 199 9.29 2.64 -11.48
C PRO A 199 8.54 3.48 -12.53
N ILE A 200 8.97 4.72 -12.82
CA ILE A 200 8.23 5.62 -13.73
C ILE A 200 8.11 5.03 -15.15
N PRO A 201 9.20 4.57 -15.83
CA PRO A 201 9.09 3.81 -17.07
C PRO A 201 8.36 2.47 -16.94
N TYR A 202 8.55 1.74 -15.84
CA TYR A 202 7.86 0.47 -15.57
C TYR A 202 6.33 0.65 -15.62
N PHE A 203 5.80 1.66 -14.93
CA PHE A 203 4.35 1.88 -14.80
C PHE A 203 3.63 2.20 -16.10
N ARG A 204 4.29 2.92 -17.01
CA ARG A 204 3.77 3.15 -18.37
C ARG A 204 3.48 1.85 -19.11
N THR A 205 4.38 0.86 -18.99
CA THR A 205 4.23 -0.45 -19.63
C THR A 205 3.41 -1.45 -18.80
N PHE A 206 3.25 -1.23 -17.50
CA PHE A 206 2.48 -2.09 -16.61
C PHE A 206 1.02 -2.14 -17.03
N VAL A 207 0.36 -0.97 -17.20
CA VAL A 207 -1.06 -0.94 -17.55
C VAL A 207 -1.31 -1.56 -18.93
N GLU A 208 -0.45 -1.29 -19.91
CA GLU A 208 -0.54 -1.93 -21.23
C GLU A 208 -0.44 -3.46 -21.14
N ARG A 209 0.54 -3.99 -20.39
CA ARG A 209 0.70 -5.44 -20.13
C ARG A 209 -0.53 -6.02 -19.45
N THR A 210 -1.06 -5.34 -18.44
CA THR A 210 -2.20 -5.77 -17.64
C THR A 210 -3.50 -5.77 -18.46
N LEU A 211 -3.74 -4.75 -19.28
CA LEU A 211 -4.88 -4.70 -20.21
C LEU A 211 -4.80 -5.77 -21.31
N ARG A 212 -3.60 -6.05 -21.83
CA ARG A 212 -3.37 -7.17 -22.76
C ARG A 212 -3.68 -8.51 -22.10
N ARG A 213 -3.22 -8.74 -20.87
CA ARG A 213 -3.52 -9.95 -20.09
C ARG A 213 -5.02 -10.07 -19.79
N ALA A 214 -5.73 -8.97 -19.59
CA ALA A 214 -7.18 -8.94 -19.34
C ALA A 214 -8.07 -9.44 -20.50
N GLY A 215 -7.51 -9.81 -21.66
CA GLY A 215 -8.29 -10.38 -22.77
C GLY A 215 -9.24 -9.39 -23.45
N LEU A 216 -9.09 -8.09 -23.16
CA LEU A 216 -9.69 -7.02 -23.94
C LEU A 216 -8.96 -7.01 -25.31
N GLY A 217 -9.67 -7.43 -26.36
CA GLY A 217 -9.09 -7.81 -27.66
C GLY A 217 -8.29 -6.71 -28.39
N PRO A 218 -7.78 -6.98 -29.61
CA PRO A 218 -6.77 -6.16 -30.29
C PRO A 218 -7.12 -4.66 -30.48
N ALA A 219 -8.38 -4.26 -30.34
CA ALA A 219 -8.81 -2.86 -30.26
C ALA A 219 -8.17 -2.07 -29.08
N THR A 220 -7.73 -2.73 -28.00
CA THR A 220 -7.00 -2.08 -26.89
C THR A 220 -5.73 -1.39 -27.33
N ARG A 221 -5.07 -1.92 -28.37
CA ARG A 221 -3.86 -1.34 -28.98
C ARG A 221 -4.09 0.06 -29.58
N LEU A 222 -5.34 0.37 -29.94
CA LEU A 222 -5.75 1.70 -30.44
C LEU A 222 -6.36 2.55 -29.31
N PHE A 223 -7.11 1.93 -28.39
CA PHE A 223 -7.77 2.61 -27.28
C PHE A 223 -6.78 3.20 -26.27
N TRP A 224 -5.73 2.48 -25.88
CA TRP A 224 -4.80 2.94 -24.84
C TRP A 224 -4.01 4.21 -25.24
N PRO A 225 -3.40 4.32 -26.44
CA PRO A 225 -2.76 5.57 -26.87
C PRO A 225 -3.75 6.75 -27.01
N ALA A 226 -5.01 6.48 -27.37
CA ALA A 226 -6.05 7.50 -27.42
C ALA A 226 -6.45 7.98 -26.01
N LEU A 227 -6.49 7.07 -25.03
CA LEU A 227 -6.76 7.36 -23.62
C LEU A 227 -5.62 8.15 -22.96
N GLU A 228 -4.37 7.73 -23.16
CA GLU A 228 -3.15 8.46 -22.73
C GLU A 228 -3.15 9.89 -23.30
N LYS A 229 -3.46 10.04 -24.59
CA LYS A 229 -3.51 11.33 -25.30
C LYS A 229 -4.70 12.24 -24.91
N THR A 230 -5.74 11.72 -24.26
CA THR A 230 -6.94 12.49 -23.89
C THR A 230 -7.09 12.68 -22.39
N VAL A 231 -7.10 11.60 -21.60
CA VAL A 231 -7.17 11.64 -20.14
C VAL A 231 -5.84 12.11 -19.57
N GLY A 232 -4.73 11.46 -19.92
CA GLY A 232 -3.39 11.83 -19.45
C GLY A 232 -3.05 13.28 -19.78
N LYS A 233 -3.43 13.77 -20.97
CA LYS A 233 -3.32 15.20 -21.32
C LYS A 233 -4.12 16.11 -20.37
N LYS A 234 -5.35 15.75 -20.01
CA LYS A 234 -6.18 16.53 -19.07
C LYS A 234 -5.65 16.48 -17.62
N VAL A 235 -5.08 15.36 -17.19
CA VAL A 235 -4.38 15.27 -15.89
C VAL A 235 -3.11 16.16 -15.91
N ALA A 236 -2.32 16.10 -16.98
CA ALA A 236 -1.15 16.95 -17.16
C ALA A 236 -1.50 18.45 -17.23
N GLN A 237 -2.68 18.82 -17.72
CA GLN A 237 -3.18 20.21 -17.71
C GLN A 237 -3.55 20.72 -16.32
N ALA A 238 -3.74 19.84 -15.33
CA ALA A 238 -3.98 20.20 -13.93
C ALA A 238 -2.69 20.24 -13.09
N LEU A 239 -1.55 19.82 -13.64
CA LEU A 239 -0.27 19.94 -12.94
C LEU A 239 0.15 21.42 -12.86
N PRO A 240 0.50 21.93 -11.67
CA PRO A 240 1.08 23.27 -11.53
C PRO A 240 2.48 23.32 -12.14
N ASP A 241 2.94 24.54 -12.46
CA ASP A 241 4.21 24.76 -13.17
C ASP A 241 5.40 24.07 -12.50
N PHE A 242 5.50 24.10 -11.17
CA PHE A 242 6.60 23.46 -10.42
C PHE A 242 6.69 21.94 -10.64
N ALA A 243 5.55 21.27 -10.82
CA ALA A 243 5.49 19.84 -11.09
C ALA A 243 5.89 19.56 -12.55
N LEU A 244 5.46 20.40 -13.49
CA LEU A 244 5.88 20.33 -14.90
C LEU A 244 7.39 20.60 -15.05
N GLU A 245 7.94 21.57 -14.31
CA GLU A 245 9.37 21.87 -14.22
C GLU A 245 10.17 20.70 -13.66
N SER A 246 9.69 20.07 -12.59
CA SER A 246 10.32 18.86 -12.04
C SER A 246 10.37 17.72 -13.08
N ILE A 247 9.31 17.53 -13.87
CA ILE A 247 9.31 16.50 -14.92
C ILE A 247 10.25 16.88 -16.09
N ARG A 248 10.37 18.17 -16.44
CA ARG A 248 11.33 18.67 -17.44
C ARG A 248 12.78 18.49 -16.97
N GLY A 249 13.10 18.92 -15.75
CA GLY A 249 14.43 18.74 -15.17
C GLY A 249 14.85 17.27 -15.17
N LEU A 250 13.97 16.38 -14.70
CA LEU A 250 14.24 14.94 -14.72
C LEU A 250 14.48 14.40 -16.13
N SER A 251 13.71 14.84 -17.13
CA SER A 251 13.92 14.52 -18.55
C SER A 251 15.32 14.92 -19.00
N ASP A 252 15.69 16.17 -18.77
CA ASP A 252 16.92 16.75 -19.30
C ASP A 252 18.16 16.19 -18.61
N GLY A 253 18.09 15.90 -17.30
CA GLY A 253 19.18 15.28 -16.55
C GLY A 253 19.36 13.77 -16.84
N SER A 254 18.26 13.01 -16.94
CA SER A 254 18.34 11.56 -17.21
C SER A 254 18.46 11.21 -18.70
N GLY A 255 18.06 12.11 -19.59
CA GLY A 255 17.88 11.83 -21.02
C GLY A 255 16.68 10.93 -21.33
N VAL A 256 15.82 10.61 -20.34
CA VAL A 256 14.56 9.89 -20.58
C VAL A 256 13.55 10.89 -21.16
N PRO A 257 12.98 10.66 -22.37
CA PRO A 257 12.13 11.64 -23.03
C PRO A 257 10.96 12.13 -22.17
N TYR A 258 10.81 13.45 -22.05
CA TYR A 258 9.74 14.13 -21.30
C TYR A 258 8.33 13.50 -21.42
N PRO A 259 7.82 13.09 -22.61
CA PRO A 259 6.51 12.45 -22.70
C PRO A 259 6.38 11.11 -21.95
N ILE A 260 7.49 10.37 -21.80
CA ILE A 260 7.52 9.11 -21.05
C ILE A 260 7.40 9.39 -19.56
N LEU A 261 8.15 10.38 -19.07
CA LEU A 261 8.10 10.78 -17.66
C LEU A 261 6.75 11.41 -17.30
N LEU A 262 6.24 12.35 -18.11
CA LEU A 262 4.93 12.97 -17.92
C LEU A 262 3.80 11.92 -17.94
N GLY A 263 3.83 10.99 -18.89
CA GLY A 263 2.88 9.88 -18.96
C GLY A 263 2.97 8.97 -17.73
N GLY A 264 4.18 8.59 -17.29
CA GLY A 264 4.39 7.77 -16.09
C GLY A 264 3.96 8.46 -14.79
N SER A 265 4.27 9.75 -14.63
CA SER A 265 3.91 10.56 -13.44
C SER A 265 2.41 10.84 -13.34
N THR A 266 1.70 10.93 -14.46
CA THR A 266 0.23 11.14 -14.48
C THR A 266 -0.58 9.84 -14.60
N MET A 267 0.10 8.69 -14.77
CA MET A 267 -0.56 7.38 -14.94
C MET A 267 -1.42 6.99 -13.73
N PRO A 268 -0.95 7.03 -12.47
CA PRO A 268 -1.73 6.54 -11.33
C PRO A 268 -3.10 7.22 -11.22
N ASP A 269 -3.13 8.54 -11.32
CA ASP A 269 -4.34 9.36 -11.27
C ASP A 269 -5.22 9.20 -12.51
N SER A 270 -4.61 9.11 -13.70
CA SER A 270 -5.34 8.80 -14.94
C SER A 270 -6.03 7.45 -14.87
N LEU A 271 -5.36 6.44 -14.30
CA LEU A 271 -5.91 5.11 -14.09
C LEU A 271 -7.05 5.13 -13.07
N MET A 272 -6.95 5.92 -11.99
CA MET A 272 -8.03 6.09 -11.02
C MET A 272 -9.28 6.65 -11.67
N TRP A 273 -9.14 7.70 -12.49
CA TRP A 273 -10.27 8.24 -13.24
C TRP A 273 -10.92 7.19 -14.15
N VAL A 274 -10.13 6.41 -14.89
CA VAL A 274 -10.63 5.34 -15.78
C VAL A 274 -11.35 4.23 -14.98
N VAL A 275 -10.76 3.78 -13.87
CA VAL A 275 -11.33 2.76 -12.96
C VAL A 275 -12.67 3.23 -12.41
N ALA A 276 -12.76 4.49 -11.94
CA ALA A 276 -13.99 5.07 -11.43
C ALA A 276 -15.09 5.18 -12.49
N ARG A 277 -14.78 5.68 -13.71
CA ARG A 277 -15.76 5.69 -14.81
C ARG A 277 -16.27 4.28 -15.14
N LEU A 278 -15.40 3.27 -15.14
CA LEU A 278 -15.79 1.88 -15.40
C LEU A 278 -16.72 1.31 -14.31
N ASN A 279 -16.60 1.77 -13.06
CA ASN A 279 -17.51 1.43 -11.99
C ASN A 279 -18.89 2.10 -12.18
N GLU A 280 -18.93 3.39 -12.53
CA GLU A 280 -20.18 4.14 -12.77
C GLU A 280 -21.05 3.52 -13.89
N TYR A 281 -20.46 3.19 -15.04
CA TYR A 281 -21.23 2.82 -16.23
C TYR A 281 -21.88 1.43 -16.18
N GLY A 282 -21.58 0.61 -15.16
CA GLY A 282 -22.28 -0.65 -14.82
C GLY A 282 -22.22 -1.82 -15.83
N GLY A 283 -21.98 -1.55 -17.12
CA GLY A 283 -22.27 -2.48 -18.22
C GLY A 283 -21.32 -3.66 -18.37
N HIS A 284 -20.10 -3.60 -17.80
CA HIS A 284 -19.12 -4.70 -17.83
C HIS A 284 -18.67 -5.16 -16.42
N GLY A 285 -19.29 -4.58 -15.37
CA GLY A 285 -19.05 -4.90 -13.97
C GLY A 285 -17.66 -4.53 -13.44
N PRO A 286 -17.41 -4.74 -12.14
CA PRO A 286 -16.14 -4.43 -11.48
C PRO A 286 -14.92 -5.19 -12.07
N ALA A 287 -15.10 -6.14 -12.99
CA ALA A 287 -14.03 -6.96 -13.56
C ALA A 287 -13.03 -6.20 -14.46
N VAL A 288 -13.39 -5.06 -15.07
CA VAL A 288 -12.43 -4.24 -15.85
C VAL A 288 -11.71 -3.25 -14.95
N ALA A 289 -12.46 -2.52 -14.13
CA ALA A 289 -11.96 -1.67 -13.05
C ALA A 289 -10.97 -2.42 -12.14
N HIS A 290 -11.32 -3.66 -11.76
CA HIS A 290 -10.45 -4.55 -11.01
C HIS A 290 -9.18 -4.95 -11.79
N ARG A 291 -9.27 -5.35 -13.06
CA ARG A 291 -8.05 -5.73 -13.79
C ARG A 291 -7.10 -4.54 -13.99
N MET A 292 -7.61 -3.31 -13.90
CA MET A 292 -6.83 -2.07 -13.78
C MET A 292 -6.48 -1.68 -12.35
N ALA A 293 -7.05 -2.33 -11.33
CA ALA A 293 -6.79 -2.04 -9.94
C ALA A 293 -5.37 -2.47 -9.59
N LEU A 294 -4.48 -1.49 -9.54
CA LEU A 294 -3.24 -1.59 -8.79
C LEU A 294 -3.62 -2.08 -7.38
N GLY A 295 -3.17 -3.28 -7.03
CA GLY A 295 -3.28 -3.83 -5.68
C GLY A 295 -2.46 -2.98 -4.71
N LEU A 296 -3.03 -1.86 -4.28
CA LEU A 296 -2.40 -0.88 -3.41
C LEU A 296 -2.99 -1.05 -2.02
N GLY A 297 -2.11 -1.47 -1.12
CA GLY A 297 -2.28 -1.44 0.31
C GLY A 297 -1.13 -0.61 0.85
N CYS A 298 -1.33 0.10 1.94
CA CYS A 298 -0.25 0.78 2.63
C CYS A 298 -0.61 0.82 4.11
N THR A 299 0.37 0.73 5.01
CA THR A 299 0.11 0.76 6.46
C THR A 299 0.96 1.84 7.11
N SER A 300 0.40 2.57 8.07
CA SER A 300 1.15 3.49 8.93
C SER A 300 0.94 3.12 10.38
N ALA A 301 1.99 3.26 11.18
CA ALA A 301 1.96 3.06 12.62
C ALA A 301 2.69 4.26 13.26
N ILE A 302 1.97 5.04 14.05
CA ILE A 302 2.41 6.34 14.54
C ILE A 302 2.27 6.34 16.06
N ALA A 303 3.31 6.79 16.76
CA ALA A 303 3.30 6.98 18.21
C ALA A 303 3.97 8.33 18.54
N TRP A 304 3.42 9.09 19.47
CA TRP A 304 3.94 10.39 19.90
C TRP A 304 3.52 10.71 21.33
N GLY A 305 4.17 11.68 21.98
CA GLY A 305 3.71 12.20 23.28
C GLY A 305 3.51 11.09 24.31
N SER A 306 2.29 10.94 24.84
CA SER A 306 1.92 9.92 25.83
C SER A 306 2.13 8.47 25.35
N GLY A 307 2.22 8.24 24.04
CA GLY A 307 2.40 6.91 23.44
C GLY A 307 3.84 6.40 23.38
N THR A 308 4.84 7.23 23.68
CA THR A 308 6.27 6.92 23.45
C THR A 308 7.10 7.01 24.73
N ALA A 309 8.18 6.23 24.80
CA ALA A 309 9.02 6.14 25.99
C ALA A 309 9.81 7.44 26.31
N ASP A 310 9.95 8.33 25.33
CA ASP A 310 10.73 9.57 25.38
C ASP A 310 9.94 10.82 24.97
N GLY A 311 8.63 10.70 24.72
CA GLY A 311 7.75 11.79 24.29
C GLY A 311 7.92 12.22 22.82
N LYS A 312 8.86 11.63 22.08
CA LYS A 312 9.13 11.99 20.67
C LYS A 312 8.05 11.43 19.75
N MET A 313 7.95 11.96 18.54
CA MET A 313 7.11 11.39 17.50
C MET A 313 7.89 10.36 16.68
N TYR A 314 7.33 9.16 16.53
CA TYR A 314 7.78 8.13 15.60
C TYR A 314 6.65 7.84 14.59
N HIS A 315 6.87 8.16 13.32
CA HIS A 315 5.91 7.92 12.23
C HIS A 315 6.47 6.85 11.30
N ALA A 316 5.98 5.61 11.42
CA ALA A 316 6.39 4.48 10.61
C ALA A 316 5.42 4.20 9.45
N ARG A 317 5.94 3.75 8.31
CA ARG A 317 5.20 3.62 7.05
C ARG A 317 5.69 2.45 6.19
N ASN A 318 4.75 1.57 5.81
CA ASN A 318 4.86 0.68 4.65
C ASN A 318 4.16 1.28 3.43
N LEU A 319 4.87 1.36 2.31
CA LEU A 319 4.32 1.53 0.97
C LEU A 319 4.21 0.15 0.33
N ASP A 320 2.98 -0.37 0.16
CA ASP A 320 2.75 -1.58 -0.61
C ASP A 320 2.26 -1.25 -2.03
N TYR A 321 3.06 -1.59 -3.04
CA TYR A 321 2.87 -1.14 -4.42
C TYR A 321 3.33 -2.22 -5.40
N HIS A 322 2.85 -2.15 -6.64
CA HIS A 322 3.36 -3.00 -7.74
C HIS A 322 4.82 -2.66 -8.05
N GLY A 323 5.56 -3.56 -8.70
CA GLY A 323 7.01 -3.39 -8.87
C GLY A 323 7.79 -3.83 -7.63
N VAL A 324 7.44 -5.02 -7.13
CA VAL A 324 8.14 -5.80 -6.09
C VAL A 324 9.62 -5.98 -6.42
N LYS A 325 9.99 -5.92 -7.71
CA LYS A 325 11.37 -5.85 -8.17
C LYS A 325 11.89 -4.42 -8.37
N SER A 326 11.12 -3.57 -9.06
CA SER A 326 11.62 -2.27 -9.55
C SER A 326 11.75 -1.18 -8.48
N TRP A 327 10.90 -1.17 -7.45
CA TRP A 327 11.00 -0.20 -6.35
C TRP A 327 12.14 -0.52 -5.37
N PRO A 328 12.33 -1.76 -4.90
CA PRO A 328 13.50 -2.11 -4.11
C PRO A 328 14.81 -1.85 -4.87
N SER A 329 14.92 -2.31 -6.12
CA SER A 329 16.15 -2.19 -6.89
C SER A 329 16.60 -0.75 -7.15
N SER A 330 15.69 0.22 -7.11
CA SER A 330 15.93 1.65 -7.38
C SER A 330 15.69 2.57 -6.17
N LYS A 331 15.55 2.01 -4.95
CA LYS A 331 15.23 2.73 -3.71
C LYS A 331 16.15 3.92 -3.45
N ALA A 332 15.55 5.04 -3.07
CA ALA A 332 16.23 6.32 -2.88
C ALA A 332 15.79 7.06 -1.60
N VAL A 333 16.78 7.63 -0.90
CA VAL A 333 16.63 8.68 0.10
C VAL A 333 17.12 9.97 -0.53
N ILE A 334 16.24 10.96 -0.60
CA ILE A 334 16.47 12.21 -1.33
C ILE A 334 16.34 13.37 -0.36
N PHE A 335 17.44 14.07 -0.11
CA PHE A 335 17.46 15.34 0.63
C PHE A 335 17.28 16.49 -0.35
N HIS A 336 16.25 17.29 -0.14
CA HIS A 336 15.88 18.43 -0.96
C HIS A 336 16.19 19.72 -0.23
N GLU A 337 16.92 20.62 -0.88
CA GLU A 337 17.22 21.96 -0.40
C GLU A 337 16.73 22.99 -1.45
N PRO A 338 15.40 23.25 -1.47
CA PRO A 338 14.79 24.15 -2.44
C PRO A 338 15.21 25.61 -2.19
N ASP A 339 15.14 26.45 -3.23
CA ASP A 339 15.37 27.89 -3.08
C ASP A 339 14.17 28.62 -2.40
N ASP A 340 12.97 28.03 -2.39
CA ASP A 340 11.76 28.50 -1.66
C ASP A 340 11.17 27.37 -0.80
N GLY A 341 10.96 27.66 0.49
CA GLY A 341 10.37 26.75 1.47
C GLY A 341 11.38 25.95 2.30
N TYR A 342 10.83 25.04 3.12
CA TYR A 342 11.60 24.16 4.01
C TYR A 342 12.41 23.10 3.26
N ARG A 343 13.60 22.78 3.79
CA ARG A 343 14.34 21.57 3.45
C ARG A 343 13.58 20.34 3.93
N PHE A 344 13.61 19.28 3.14
CA PHE A 344 12.90 18.04 3.46
C PHE A 344 13.64 16.81 2.94
N VAL A 345 13.30 15.65 3.49
CA VAL A 345 13.78 14.35 3.00
C VAL A 345 12.59 13.49 2.61
N SER A 346 12.66 12.92 1.40
CA SER A 346 11.66 11.98 0.88
C SER A 346 12.26 10.58 0.71
N VAL A 347 11.50 9.56 1.06
CA VAL A 347 11.87 8.15 0.87
C VAL A 347 11.04 7.57 -0.27
N ALA A 348 11.70 7.29 -1.38
CA ALA A 348 11.07 6.93 -2.64
C ALA A 348 11.98 6.02 -3.49
N ALA A 349 11.97 6.21 -4.81
CA ALA A 349 12.79 5.49 -5.77
C ALA A 349 13.26 6.44 -6.89
N ALA A 350 14.24 6.00 -7.68
CA ALA A 350 14.76 6.78 -8.80
C ALA A 350 13.64 7.20 -9.78
N GLY A 351 13.65 8.48 -10.15
CA GLY A 351 12.63 9.11 -11.00
C GLY A 351 11.44 9.71 -10.24
N VAL A 352 11.32 9.48 -8.93
CA VAL A 352 10.33 10.16 -8.09
C VAL A 352 10.96 11.43 -7.51
N THR A 353 10.57 12.59 -8.03
CA THR A 353 11.23 13.89 -7.75
C THR A 353 10.57 14.74 -6.68
N MET A 354 9.30 14.51 -6.36
CA MET A 354 8.52 15.29 -5.39
C MET A 354 8.39 14.57 -4.04
N GLY A 355 8.29 15.33 -2.96
CA GLY A 355 8.21 14.80 -1.59
C GLY A 355 6.83 14.31 -1.14
N GLY A 356 5.77 14.58 -1.91
CA GLY A 356 4.38 14.53 -1.45
C GLY A 356 3.72 13.16 -1.24
N VAL A 357 4.48 12.11 -0.91
CA VAL A 357 3.93 10.76 -0.63
C VAL A 357 4.46 10.18 0.68
N THR A 358 5.77 10.28 0.92
CA THR A 358 6.47 9.72 2.09
C THR A 358 7.69 10.58 2.41
N ALA A 359 7.54 11.53 3.34
CA ALA A 359 8.58 12.52 3.63
C ALA A 359 8.49 13.13 5.04
N MET A 360 9.53 13.85 5.43
CA MET A 360 9.49 14.80 6.56
C MET A 360 10.30 16.06 6.25
N ASN A 361 9.95 17.19 6.88
CA ASN A 361 10.65 18.46 6.71
C ASN A 361 11.36 18.95 7.99
N GLU A 362 12.20 19.98 7.82
CA GLU A 362 13.01 20.54 8.92
C GLU A 362 12.20 21.30 9.97
N ALA A 363 10.92 21.61 9.70
CA ALA A 363 10.02 22.23 10.66
C ALA A 363 9.39 21.22 11.64
N GLY A 364 9.62 19.92 11.46
CA GLY A 364 9.08 18.85 12.31
C GLY A 364 7.78 18.22 11.79
N VAL A 365 7.41 18.50 10.53
CA VAL A 365 6.23 17.90 9.90
C VAL A 365 6.61 16.61 9.17
N THR A 366 5.85 15.55 9.40
CA THR A 366 5.93 14.27 8.66
C THR A 366 4.71 14.11 7.78
N LEU A 367 4.85 13.44 6.63
CA LEU A 367 3.76 13.17 5.71
C LEU A 367 3.81 11.73 5.18
N THR A 368 2.68 11.02 5.29
CA THR A 368 2.45 9.78 4.55
C THR A 368 1.07 9.77 3.90
N VAL A 369 0.97 9.31 2.64
CA VAL A 369 -0.30 9.33 1.88
C VAL A 369 -0.77 7.93 1.55
N HIS A 370 -2.04 7.65 1.83
CA HIS A 370 -2.72 6.37 1.60
C HIS A 370 -3.77 6.52 0.48
N GLN A 371 -3.92 5.49 -0.34
CA GLN A 371 -4.82 5.49 -1.48
C GLN A 371 -6.13 4.77 -1.20
N HIS A 372 -7.23 5.34 -1.67
CA HIS A 372 -8.56 4.74 -1.70
C HIS A 372 -8.92 4.46 -3.16
N MET A 373 -8.58 3.25 -3.62
CA MET A 373 -8.67 2.83 -5.02
C MET A 373 -10.10 2.70 -5.55
N PHE A 374 -11.07 2.49 -4.66
CA PHE A 374 -12.37 1.92 -5.01
C PHE A 374 -13.51 2.83 -4.57
N THR A 375 -13.63 3.96 -5.26
CA THR A 375 -14.78 4.85 -5.17
C THR A 375 -15.10 5.35 -6.58
N ASP A 376 -16.37 5.65 -6.85
CA ASP A 376 -16.81 6.22 -8.14
C ASP A 376 -16.42 7.71 -8.26
N ARG A 377 -16.08 8.35 -7.14
CA ARG A 377 -15.74 9.78 -7.02
C ARG A 377 -14.37 10.07 -7.62
N THR A 378 -14.35 10.73 -8.79
CA THR A 378 -13.12 11.21 -9.45
C THR A 378 -13.41 12.51 -10.22
N ALA A 379 -12.46 13.45 -10.22
CA ALA A 379 -12.60 14.75 -10.88
C ALA A 379 -11.47 15.00 -11.87
N LEU A 380 -11.75 14.82 -13.16
CA LEU A 380 -10.77 15.10 -14.22
C LEU A 380 -10.48 16.60 -14.28
N GLY A 381 -9.23 16.99 -14.01
CA GLY A 381 -8.82 18.38 -13.79
C GLY A 381 -8.53 18.71 -12.32
N GLY A 382 -8.75 17.78 -11.38
CA GLY A 382 -8.23 17.86 -10.02
C GLY A 382 -6.73 17.61 -9.96
N ILE A 383 -6.13 17.96 -8.82
CA ILE A 383 -4.68 17.87 -8.59
C ILE A 383 -4.26 16.42 -8.29
N PRO A 384 -3.17 15.91 -8.90
CA PRO A 384 -2.59 14.60 -8.59
C PRO A 384 -2.01 14.45 -7.17
N ILE A 385 -2.08 13.24 -6.63
CA ILE A 385 -1.70 12.89 -5.23
C ILE A 385 -0.43 13.57 -4.71
N GLY A 386 0.69 13.39 -5.42
CA GLY A 386 2.01 13.79 -4.93
C GLY A 386 2.29 15.29 -5.00
N VAL A 387 1.39 16.08 -5.59
CA VAL A 387 1.58 17.52 -5.80
C VAL A 387 1.23 18.30 -4.54
N VAL A 388 0.07 18.05 -3.93
CA VAL A 388 -0.36 18.80 -2.73
C VAL A 388 0.53 18.46 -1.53
N GLY A 389 0.88 17.18 -1.36
CA GLY A 389 1.81 16.76 -0.31
C GLY A 389 3.21 17.40 -0.43
N ASP A 390 3.67 17.69 -1.65
CA ASP A 390 4.95 18.37 -1.86
C ASP A 390 4.89 19.85 -1.46
N ILE A 391 3.74 20.51 -1.67
CA ILE A 391 3.48 21.85 -1.14
C ILE A 391 3.45 21.82 0.39
N VAL A 392 2.81 20.83 1.01
CA VAL A 392 2.83 20.65 2.48
C VAL A 392 4.27 20.51 2.98
N MET A 393 5.09 19.65 2.39
CA MET A 393 6.48 19.46 2.83
C MET A 393 7.34 20.71 2.71
N ARG A 394 7.13 21.55 1.70
CA ARG A 394 7.86 22.81 1.55
C ARG A 394 7.31 23.98 2.35
N LYS A 395 6.02 23.99 2.71
CA LYS A 395 5.35 25.21 3.23
C LYS A 395 4.68 25.06 4.59
N ALA A 396 4.40 23.84 5.07
CA ALA A 396 3.81 23.64 6.39
C ALA A 396 4.87 23.47 7.48
N SER A 397 4.69 24.20 8.57
CA SER A 397 5.40 24.05 9.85
C SER A 397 4.53 23.45 10.95
N SER A 398 3.27 23.15 10.65
CA SER A 398 2.29 22.59 11.59
C SER A 398 1.17 21.82 10.88
N ALA A 399 0.37 21.07 11.65
CA ALA A 399 -0.84 20.43 11.13
C ALA A 399 -1.92 21.46 10.69
N ASP A 400 -1.97 22.64 11.30
CA ASP A 400 -2.83 23.77 10.89
C ASP A 400 -2.50 24.24 9.48
N GLU A 401 -1.23 24.52 9.20
CA GLU A 401 -0.77 24.97 7.89
C GLU A 401 -0.91 23.87 6.83
N ALA A 402 -0.68 22.60 7.22
CA ALA A 402 -0.91 21.46 6.34
C ALA A 402 -2.39 21.31 5.96
N LEU A 403 -3.32 21.42 6.92
CA LEU A 403 -4.76 21.43 6.67
C LEU A 403 -5.15 22.57 5.74
N ALA A 404 -4.69 23.79 6.02
CA ALA A 404 -4.97 24.96 5.20
C ALA A 404 -4.46 24.84 3.76
N ILE A 405 -3.34 24.13 3.53
CA ILE A 405 -2.84 23.79 2.19
C ILE A 405 -3.72 22.73 1.53
N LEU A 406 -4.04 21.63 2.23
CA LEU A 406 -4.86 20.53 1.69
C LEU A 406 -6.26 21.00 1.27
N GLU A 407 -6.88 21.90 2.04
CA GLU A 407 -8.20 22.45 1.72
C GLU A 407 -8.22 23.35 0.46
N GLN A 408 -7.09 23.89 0.01
CA GLN A 408 -7.04 24.74 -1.19
C GLN A 408 -7.21 23.96 -2.50
N TYR A 409 -6.85 22.67 -2.54
CA TYR A 409 -6.72 21.91 -3.79
C TYR A 409 -7.75 20.78 -3.89
N ARG A 410 -8.55 20.79 -4.95
CA ARG A 410 -9.47 19.66 -5.22
C ARG A 410 -8.67 18.49 -5.79
N PRO A 411 -8.71 17.28 -5.19
CA PRO A 411 -7.99 16.13 -5.72
C PRO A 411 -8.66 15.61 -7.00
N ILE A 412 -7.89 14.89 -7.81
CA ILE A 412 -8.42 14.10 -8.94
C ILE A 412 -9.09 12.79 -8.51
N ALA A 413 -8.58 12.19 -7.44
CA ALA A 413 -9.02 10.92 -6.88
C ALA A 413 -9.04 10.99 -5.35
N CYS A 414 -8.75 9.88 -4.67
CA CYS A 414 -9.27 9.60 -3.35
C CYS A 414 -8.16 9.12 -2.42
N TRP A 415 -7.90 9.91 -1.39
CA TRP A 415 -6.64 9.94 -0.66
C TRP A 415 -6.88 10.15 0.82
N THR A 416 -5.93 9.69 1.63
CA THR A 416 -5.80 10.09 3.03
C THR A 416 -4.38 10.52 3.30
N TYR A 417 -4.21 11.74 3.79
CA TYR A 417 -2.93 12.32 4.19
C TYR A 417 -2.81 12.22 5.71
N LEU A 418 -1.78 11.51 6.19
CA LEU A 418 -1.40 11.52 7.60
C LEU A 418 -0.27 12.52 7.80
N VAL A 419 -0.55 13.60 8.52
CA VAL A 419 0.39 14.68 8.80
C VAL A 419 0.70 14.69 10.29
N GLY A 420 1.89 14.24 10.67
CA GLY A 420 2.35 14.28 12.06
C GLY A 420 3.11 15.56 12.34
N ASP A 421 2.70 16.31 13.35
CA ASP A 421 3.33 17.53 13.86
C ASP A 421 4.08 17.24 15.16
N SER A 422 5.41 17.21 15.08
CA SER A 422 6.26 16.87 16.23
C SER A 422 6.34 17.98 17.28
N LYS A 423 6.02 19.22 16.93
CA LYS A 423 6.17 20.40 17.78
C LYS A 423 4.95 20.57 18.69
N HIS A 424 3.75 20.40 18.14
CA HIS A 424 2.50 20.48 18.89
C HIS A 424 2.02 19.12 19.41
N LYS A 425 2.71 18.03 19.04
CA LYS A 425 2.38 16.64 19.44
C LYS A 425 0.97 16.25 19.01
N GLU A 426 0.65 16.54 17.76
CA GLU A 426 -0.63 16.20 17.14
C GLU A 426 -0.45 15.43 15.82
N LEU A 427 -1.50 14.72 15.43
CA LEU A 427 -1.61 14.02 14.17
C LEU A 427 -2.92 14.44 13.48
N LEU A 428 -2.80 14.93 12.25
CA LEU A 428 -3.92 15.16 11.35
C LEU A 428 -4.06 13.96 10.41
N CYS A 429 -5.20 13.28 10.48
CA CYS A 429 -5.67 12.37 9.45
C CYS A 429 -6.68 13.12 8.58
N PHE A 430 -6.26 13.51 7.37
CA PHE A 430 -7.08 14.24 6.42
C PHE A 430 -7.51 13.29 5.28
N GLU A 431 -8.76 12.87 5.33
CA GLU A 431 -9.39 11.98 4.37
C GLU A 431 -10.15 12.80 3.32
N GLU A 432 -9.95 12.51 2.02
CA GLU A 432 -10.66 13.23 0.96
C GLU A 432 -10.99 12.40 -0.28
N ASN A 433 -12.07 12.83 -0.93
CA ASN A 433 -12.37 12.56 -2.33
C ASN A 433 -12.74 13.90 -3.01
N PRO A 434 -13.01 13.94 -4.33
CA PRO A 434 -13.28 15.21 -5.01
C PRO A 434 -14.62 15.89 -4.69
N GLU A 435 -15.41 15.36 -3.76
CA GLU A 435 -16.72 15.88 -3.33
C GLU A 435 -16.81 16.14 -1.81
N ARG A 436 -15.96 15.49 -1.01
CA ARG A 436 -15.95 15.57 0.45
C ARG A 436 -14.53 15.48 1.01
N ARG A 437 -14.29 16.23 2.09
CA ARG A 437 -13.10 16.14 2.94
C ARG A 437 -13.53 15.93 4.38
N ALA A 438 -12.72 15.23 5.16
CA ALA A 438 -12.89 15.05 6.59
C ALA A 438 -11.51 15.15 7.27
N ALA A 439 -11.43 15.91 8.36
CA ALA A 439 -10.23 16.06 9.16
C ALA A 439 -10.46 15.46 10.55
N LEU A 440 -9.79 14.35 10.84
CA LEU A 440 -9.66 13.81 12.19
C LEU A 440 -8.35 14.34 12.78
N ARG A 441 -8.43 14.95 13.98
CA ARG A 441 -7.26 15.35 14.75
C ARG A 441 -7.13 14.52 16.01
N LEU A 442 -5.88 14.17 16.31
CA LEU A 442 -5.48 13.40 17.47
C LEU A 442 -4.38 14.20 18.19
N GLY A 443 -4.57 14.47 19.47
CA GLY A 443 -3.71 15.34 20.27
C GLY A 443 -2.64 14.58 21.06
N PRO A 444 -1.99 15.24 22.03
CA PRO A 444 -0.91 14.64 22.82
C PRO A 444 -1.35 13.45 23.69
N GLU A 445 -2.62 13.40 24.07
CA GLU A 445 -3.20 12.37 24.95
C GLU A 445 -3.55 11.06 24.19
N ASP A 446 -3.92 11.16 22.90
CA ASP A 446 -4.24 9.99 22.07
C ASP A 446 -3.03 9.06 21.92
N GLY A 447 -1.87 9.67 21.66
CA GLY A 447 -0.53 9.09 21.77
C GLY A 447 -0.14 8.03 20.73
N VAL A 448 -1.10 7.33 20.12
CA VAL A 448 -0.87 6.32 19.09
C VAL A 448 -1.97 6.32 18.01
N PHE A 449 -1.61 5.95 16.79
CA PHE A 449 -2.56 5.79 15.68
C PHE A 449 -2.01 4.85 14.59
N GLY A 450 -2.80 3.84 14.22
CA GLY A 450 -2.56 2.98 13.07
C GLY A 450 -3.55 3.24 11.95
N TYR A 451 -3.11 3.22 10.69
CA TYR A 451 -3.98 3.43 9.53
C TYR A 451 -3.63 2.50 8.36
N ALA A 452 -4.63 2.16 7.54
CA ALA A 452 -4.49 1.26 6.39
C ALA A 452 -5.05 1.89 5.10
N ASN A 453 -6.10 1.32 4.50
CA ASN A 453 -6.79 1.84 3.31
C ASN A 453 -8.30 1.59 3.45
N ILE A 454 -8.87 2.16 4.51
CA ILE A 454 -10.30 2.19 4.81
C ILE A 454 -10.60 3.61 5.29
N TYR A 455 -11.66 4.26 4.81
CA TYR A 455 -12.02 5.56 5.35
C TYR A 455 -12.60 5.41 6.76
N LEU A 456 -12.26 6.34 7.64
CA LEU A 456 -12.79 6.44 9.00
C LEU A 456 -14.00 7.37 9.06
N ASP A 457 -14.08 8.38 8.18
CA ASP A 457 -15.30 9.16 7.98
C ASP A 457 -16.41 8.29 7.34
N PRO A 458 -17.58 8.13 7.99
CA PRO A 458 -18.62 7.24 7.49
C PRO A 458 -19.21 7.62 6.13
N GLN A 459 -19.13 8.88 5.70
CA GLN A 459 -19.68 9.31 4.41
C GLN A 459 -18.66 9.12 3.27
N LEU A 460 -17.36 9.29 3.53
CA LEU A 460 -16.30 8.87 2.62
C LEU A 460 -16.29 7.35 2.46
N GLY A 461 -16.39 6.60 3.56
CA GLY A 461 -16.52 5.14 3.54
C GLY A 461 -17.76 4.65 2.80
N ALA A 462 -18.89 5.37 2.87
CA ALA A 462 -20.08 5.07 2.08
C ALA A 462 -19.91 5.28 0.56
N SER A 463 -18.85 5.98 0.12
CA SER A 463 -18.47 6.06 -1.30
C SER A 463 -17.58 4.89 -1.76
N GLU A 464 -17.13 4.02 -0.84
CA GLU A 464 -16.27 2.90 -1.18
C GLU A 464 -17.05 1.72 -1.80
N VAL A 465 -16.56 1.24 -2.94
CA VAL A 465 -17.15 0.17 -3.76
C VAL A 465 -16.47 -1.15 -3.40
N ASN A 466 -17.26 -2.11 -2.90
CA ASN A 466 -16.75 -3.44 -2.60
C ASN A 466 -16.45 -4.25 -3.88
N LEU A 467 -15.20 -4.20 -4.36
CA LEU A 467 -14.75 -5.01 -5.48
C LEU A 467 -14.80 -6.52 -5.18
N TYR A 468 -14.18 -6.94 -4.08
CA TYR A 468 -14.13 -8.33 -3.61
C TYR A 468 -13.75 -8.37 -2.12
N GLY A 469 -14.30 -9.35 -1.39
CA GLY A 469 -14.30 -9.30 0.07
C GLY A 469 -12.92 -9.47 0.72
N SER A 470 -11.96 -10.15 0.08
CA SER A 470 -10.64 -10.33 0.67
C SER A 470 -9.81 -9.05 0.72
N TYR A 471 -9.98 -8.12 -0.23
CA TYR A 471 -9.39 -6.78 -0.13
C TYR A 471 -9.86 -6.02 1.11
N TRP A 472 -11.18 -6.03 1.35
CA TRP A 472 -11.77 -5.36 2.51
C TRP A 472 -11.40 -6.04 3.83
N ARG A 473 -11.52 -7.38 3.90
CA ARG A 473 -11.08 -8.15 5.07
C ARG A 473 -9.60 -7.90 5.38
N HIS A 474 -8.74 -7.81 4.37
CA HIS A 474 -7.32 -7.52 4.53
C HIS A 474 -7.05 -6.09 5.03
N ASN A 475 -7.67 -5.06 4.43
CA ASN A 475 -7.47 -3.68 4.86
C ASN A 475 -8.01 -3.43 6.28
N HIS A 476 -9.20 -3.92 6.60
CA HIS A 476 -9.74 -3.87 7.96
C HIS A 476 -8.89 -4.68 8.95
N GLY A 477 -8.36 -5.82 8.51
CA GLY A 477 -7.43 -6.66 9.28
C GLY A 477 -6.16 -5.91 9.65
N ARG A 478 -5.44 -5.36 8.66
CA ARG A 478 -4.23 -4.54 8.88
C ARG A 478 -4.49 -3.32 9.74
N HIS A 479 -5.58 -2.59 9.49
CA HIS A 479 -5.96 -1.42 10.30
C HIS A 479 -6.11 -1.80 11.78
N ARG A 480 -6.90 -2.85 12.04
CA ARG A 480 -7.13 -3.35 13.40
C ARG A 480 -5.83 -3.83 14.04
N ARG A 481 -5.06 -4.66 13.33
CA ARG A 481 -3.79 -5.23 13.78
C ARG A 481 -2.75 -4.17 14.13
N ALA A 482 -2.63 -3.12 13.32
CA ALA A 482 -1.73 -2.00 13.59
C ALA A 482 -2.10 -1.26 14.89
N ASN A 483 -3.38 -0.94 15.07
CA ASN A 483 -3.86 -0.29 16.29
C ASN A 483 -3.78 -1.20 17.53
N GLU A 484 -4.08 -2.50 17.42
CA GLU A 484 -3.91 -3.48 18.49
C GLU A 484 -2.45 -3.57 18.97
N LEU A 485 -1.49 -3.60 18.03
CA LEU A 485 -0.05 -3.67 18.35
C LEU A 485 0.50 -2.38 18.94
N LEU A 486 -0.03 -1.22 18.52
CA LEU A 486 0.31 0.07 19.11
C LEU A 486 -0.23 0.19 20.54
N GLU A 487 -1.53 -0.06 20.75
CA GLU A 487 -2.13 0.08 22.08
C GLU A 487 -1.49 -0.88 23.11
N GLN A 488 -1.03 -2.06 22.69
CA GLN A 488 -0.29 -3.02 23.54
C GLN A 488 1.04 -2.47 24.11
N GLN A 489 1.67 -1.48 23.46
CA GLN A 489 2.96 -0.90 23.86
C GLN A 489 2.89 0.61 24.07
N LYS A 490 1.68 1.15 24.27
CA LYS A 490 1.45 2.58 24.51
C LYS A 490 2.24 3.07 25.74
N GLY A 491 2.91 4.21 25.56
CA GLY A 491 3.84 4.80 26.53
C GLY A 491 5.23 4.17 26.53
N GLN A 492 5.47 3.15 25.71
CA GLN A 492 6.75 2.43 25.62
C GLN A 492 7.33 2.45 24.19
N HIS A 493 6.64 3.07 23.24
CA HIS A 493 7.11 3.08 21.85
C HIS A 493 8.43 3.81 21.66
N THR A 494 9.24 3.19 20.80
CA THR A 494 10.51 3.65 20.23
C THR A 494 10.49 3.45 18.72
N ALA A 495 11.44 4.05 18.00
CA ALA A 495 11.63 3.84 16.55
C ALA A 495 11.65 2.35 16.16
N LEU A 496 12.31 1.49 16.95
CA LEU A 496 12.35 0.05 16.69
C LEU A 496 10.98 -0.61 16.88
N SER A 497 10.24 -0.26 17.93
CA SER A 497 8.92 -0.86 18.18
C SER A 497 7.91 -0.56 17.05
N VAL A 498 7.86 0.67 16.54
CA VAL A 498 6.94 1.01 15.43
C VAL A 498 7.41 0.37 14.11
N ALA A 499 8.72 0.13 13.94
CA ALA A 499 9.27 -0.67 12.85
C ALA A 499 8.81 -2.15 12.95
N HIS A 500 8.73 -2.73 14.15
CA HIS A 500 8.13 -4.05 14.36
C HIS A 500 6.63 -4.08 14.05
N VAL A 501 5.86 -3.02 14.38
CA VAL A 501 4.43 -2.95 14.00
C VAL A 501 4.26 -3.03 12.48
N ILE A 502 5.06 -2.27 11.71
CA ILE A 502 5.02 -2.36 10.24
C ILE A 502 5.73 -3.62 9.67
N GLY A 503 6.48 -4.33 10.50
CA GLY A 503 7.10 -5.64 10.22
C GLY A 503 6.20 -6.86 10.49
N ASP A 504 5.01 -6.67 11.07
CA ASP A 504 4.11 -7.75 11.50
C ASP A 504 3.55 -8.58 10.33
N THR A 505 3.53 -9.90 10.51
CA THR A 505 3.11 -10.87 9.48
C THR A 505 1.61 -11.16 9.46
N GLY A 506 0.82 -10.56 10.35
CA GLY A 506 -0.57 -10.98 10.59
C GLY A 506 -0.67 -12.31 11.34
N ASP A 507 -1.81 -12.98 11.19
CA ASP A 507 -2.15 -14.22 11.88
C ASP A 507 -1.22 -15.39 11.46
N PRO A 508 -0.61 -16.13 12.41
CA PRO A 508 0.30 -17.23 12.08
C PRO A 508 -0.38 -18.37 11.30
N ARG A 509 -1.72 -18.47 11.32
CA ARG A 509 -2.50 -19.44 10.52
C ARG A 509 -2.62 -19.05 9.05
N CYS A 510 -2.34 -17.80 8.68
CA CYS A 510 -2.37 -17.33 7.30
C CYS A 510 -1.47 -16.12 7.09
N ARG A 511 -0.31 -16.33 6.45
CA ARG A 511 0.73 -15.31 6.20
C ARG A 511 0.28 -14.13 5.30
N ILE A 512 -0.94 -14.16 4.77
CA ILE A 512 -1.47 -13.20 3.78
C ILE A 512 -2.69 -12.42 4.30
N ARG A 513 -3.52 -13.01 5.17
CA ARG A 513 -4.89 -12.52 5.48
C ARG A 513 -4.95 -11.08 5.97
N ASP A 514 -4.13 -10.76 6.96
CA ASP A 514 -4.11 -9.51 7.74
C ASP A 514 -2.67 -8.99 7.91
N SER A 515 -1.77 -9.47 7.05
CA SER A 515 -0.34 -9.17 7.11
C SER A 515 -0.05 -7.70 6.79
N ILE A 516 0.65 -7.02 7.70
CA ILE A 516 1.15 -5.65 7.50
C ILE A 516 2.40 -5.66 6.61
N ALA A 517 3.30 -6.65 6.82
CA ALA A 517 4.48 -6.90 5.98
C ALA A 517 4.13 -7.79 4.77
N MET A 518 3.51 -7.20 3.76
CA MET A 518 3.03 -7.86 2.54
C MET A 518 4.13 -8.21 1.53
N VAL A 519 3.83 -9.14 0.62
CA VAL A 519 4.66 -9.43 -0.57
C VAL A 519 4.91 -8.18 -1.44
N MET A 520 4.01 -7.19 -1.34
CA MET A 520 4.06 -5.92 -2.08
C MET A 520 4.75 -4.77 -1.30
N THR A 521 5.24 -4.97 -0.07
CA THR A 521 5.84 -3.91 0.77
C THR A 521 7.22 -3.46 0.25
N VAL A 522 7.20 -2.60 -0.77
CA VAL A 522 8.37 -2.18 -1.56
C VAL A 522 9.22 -1.10 -0.90
N GLY A 523 8.66 -0.33 0.02
CA GLY A 523 9.37 0.70 0.77
C GLY A 523 8.87 0.79 2.20
N SER A 524 9.80 0.91 3.15
CA SER A 524 9.50 0.98 4.58
C SER A 524 10.37 2.06 5.23
N VAL A 525 9.78 2.89 6.08
CA VAL A 525 10.47 4.01 6.75
C VAL A 525 9.95 4.21 8.17
N VAL A 526 10.81 4.74 9.04
CA VAL A 526 10.44 5.38 10.31
C VAL A 526 11.01 6.79 10.34
N PHE A 527 10.17 7.79 10.56
CA PHE A 527 10.58 9.18 10.79
C PHE A 527 10.59 9.49 12.29
N CYS A 528 11.64 10.16 12.78
CA CYS A 528 11.68 10.88 14.06
C CYS A 528 11.94 12.37 13.77
N PRO A 529 10.89 13.17 13.49
CA PRO A 529 11.02 14.61 13.23
C PRO A 529 11.63 15.40 14.40
N ASP A 530 11.43 14.98 15.65
CA ASP A 530 12.05 15.57 16.84
C ASP A 530 13.59 15.60 16.77
N ASP A 531 14.20 14.49 16.35
CA ASP A 531 15.66 14.35 16.21
C ASP A 531 16.16 14.66 14.78
N GLN A 532 15.25 14.99 13.86
CA GLN A 532 15.54 15.12 12.42
C GLN A 532 16.16 13.83 11.82
N MET A 533 15.70 12.67 12.30
CA MET A 533 16.20 11.34 11.92
C MET A 533 15.20 10.55 11.08
N VAL A 534 15.72 9.75 10.14
CA VAL A 534 14.96 8.82 9.29
C VAL A 534 15.66 7.47 9.28
N TRP A 535 14.90 6.39 9.41
CA TRP A 535 15.39 5.03 9.20
C TRP A 535 14.68 4.41 8.01
N VAL A 536 15.41 3.84 7.05
CA VAL A 536 14.83 3.28 5.81
C VAL A 536 15.18 1.81 5.64
N GLY A 537 14.17 0.97 5.44
CA GLY A 537 14.29 -0.48 5.26
C GLY A 537 15.04 -0.84 3.98
N THR A 538 16.01 -1.74 4.12
CA THR A 538 16.88 -2.25 3.05
C THR A 538 16.30 -3.52 2.39
N GLY A 539 16.88 -3.92 1.26
CA GLY A 539 16.64 -5.21 0.62
C GLY A 539 15.35 -5.29 -0.22
N GLU A 540 14.97 -6.53 -0.55
CA GLU A 540 13.78 -6.86 -1.34
C GLU A 540 12.48 -6.71 -0.50
N ALA A 541 11.32 -6.66 -1.17
CA ALA A 541 10.04 -6.65 -0.47
C ALA A 541 9.76 -8.00 0.26
N PRO A 542 9.17 -8.03 1.47
CA PRO A 542 8.83 -6.92 2.34
C PRO A 542 10.06 -6.26 2.97
N THR A 543 10.27 -5.00 2.60
CA THR A 543 11.37 -4.19 3.12
C THR A 543 11.24 -3.89 4.61
N SER A 544 10.05 -4.12 5.19
CA SER A 544 9.74 -3.79 6.57
C SER A 544 10.31 -4.76 7.60
N ARG A 545 10.74 -5.96 7.17
CA ARG A 545 11.32 -7.03 8.00
C ARG A 545 12.86 -7.09 7.91
N SER A 546 13.46 -6.08 7.28
CA SER A 546 14.90 -5.98 7.05
C SER A 546 15.62 -5.26 8.20
N VAL A 547 16.85 -4.82 7.93
CA VAL A 547 17.55 -3.81 8.74
C VAL A 547 17.30 -2.43 8.12
N TYR A 548 17.00 -1.43 8.95
CA TYR A 548 16.79 -0.06 8.51
C TYR A 548 18.05 0.78 8.75
N GLU A 549 18.51 1.46 7.70
CA GLU A 549 19.67 2.36 7.75
C GLU A 549 19.28 3.76 8.23
N PRO A 550 20.05 4.39 9.14
CA PRO A 550 19.77 5.72 9.69
C PRO A 550 20.32 6.87 8.83
N PHE A 551 19.53 7.93 8.72
CA PHE A 551 19.80 9.13 7.93
C PHE A 551 19.40 10.37 8.74
N SER A 552 20.15 11.47 8.61
CA SER A 552 19.83 12.75 9.28
C SER A 552 19.46 13.81 8.24
N LEU A 553 18.30 14.47 8.41
CA LEU A 553 17.91 15.62 7.59
C LEU A 553 18.83 16.83 7.88
N THR A 554 19.15 17.09 9.14
CA THR A 554 20.12 18.13 9.54
C THR A 554 21.50 17.93 8.90
N GLY A 555 22.00 16.69 8.85
CA GLY A 555 23.25 16.35 8.17
C GLY A 555 23.14 16.23 6.65
N CYS A 556 21.91 16.09 6.12
CA CYS A 556 21.63 15.69 4.73
C CYS A 556 22.41 14.43 4.29
N ASP A 557 22.63 13.45 5.18
CA ASP A 557 23.57 12.35 4.94
C ASP A 557 23.18 11.07 5.72
N HIS A 558 23.89 9.97 5.45
CA HIS A 558 23.88 8.77 6.31
C HIS A 558 24.41 9.12 7.71
N HIS A 559 23.79 8.56 8.74
CA HIS A 559 24.13 8.87 10.13
C HIS A 559 24.49 7.59 10.91
N PRO A 560 25.64 6.95 10.60
CA PRO A 560 26.03 5.64 11.13
C PRO A 560 26.28 5.61 12.65
N GLN A 561 26.34 6.77 13.31
CA GLN A 561 26.42 6.90 14.76
C GLN A 561 25.09 6.57 15.45
N THR A 562 23.97 6.68 14.74
CA THR A 562 22.67 6.23 15.25
C THR A 562 22.55 4.72 15.04
N PRO A 563 22.00 3.95 16.00
CA PRO A 563 21.72 2.53 15.78
C PRO A 563 20.79 2.29 14.57
N ARG A 564 21.12 1.26 13.80
CA ARG A 564 20.21 0.67 12.81
C ARG A 564 19.03 -0.01 13.52
N LEU A 565 17.84 -0.01 12.90
CA LEU A 565 16.71 -0.78 13.42
C LEU A 565 16.76 -2.18 12.82
N ALA A 566 17.01 -3.20 13.63
CA ALA A 566 17.00 -4.60 13.19
C ALA A 566 15.65 -5.22 13.54
N VAL A 567 14.66 -5.09 12.64
CA VAL A 567 13.33 -5.69 12.82
C VAL A 567 13.40 -7.21 12.68
N GLY A 568 14.07 -7.67 11.61
CA GLY A 568 14.31 -9.09 11.36
C GLY A 568 13.04 -9.94 11.22
N THR A 569 13.18 -11.24 11.50
CA THR A 569 12.11 -12.21 11.41
C THR A 569 12.11 -13.15 12.62
N ASP A 570 11.15 -12.97 13.53
CA ASP A 570 10.82 -13.98 14.58
C ASP A 570 10.12 -15.23 13.98
N GLU A 571 9.86 -15.19 12.68
CA GLU A 571 9.25 -16.25 11.89
C GLU A 571 10.22 -17.44 11.70
N PRO A 572 9.76 -18.70 11.89
CA PRO A 572 10.60 -19.88 11.69
C PRO A 572 11.21 -19.92 10.28
N LYS A 573 12.48 -20.33 10.17
CA LYS A 573 13.22 -20.41 8.89
C LYS A 573 12.43 -21.05 7.74
N PRO A 574 11.71 -22.18 7.90
CA PRO A 574 10.91 -22.75 6.81
C PRO A 574 9.83 -21.81 6.28
N SER A 575 9.16 -21.04 7.15
CA SER A 575 8.12 -20.08 6.77
C SER A 575 8.72 -18.87 6.04
N ALA A 576 9.84 -18.34 6.51
CA ALA A 576 10.56 -17.27 5.82
C ALA A 576 11.03 -17.69 4.41
N VAL A 577 11.55 -18.92 4.25
CA VAL A 577 11.97 -19.45 2.94
C VAL A 577 10.77 -19.75 2.04
N ALA A 578 9.67 -20.29 2.59
CA ALA A 578 8.43 -20.49 1.84
C ALA A 578 7.83 -19.17 1.34
N PHE A 579 7.92 -18.12 2.15
CA PHE A 579 7.48 -16.77 1.78
C PHE A 579 8.37 -16.16 0.66
N GLU A 580 9.68 -16.39 0.67
CA GLU A 580 10.54 -16.00 -0.48
C GLU A 580 10.15 -16.76 -1.77
N TRP A 581 9.78 -18.04 -1.68
CA TRP A 581 9.22 -18.76 -2.82
C TRP A 581 7.88 -18.18 -3.29
N TYR A 582 7.00 -17.80 -2.36
CA TYR A 582 5.75 -17.10 -2.68
C TYR A 582 6.01 -15.73 -3.36
N ARG A 583 6.99 -14.96 -2.89
CA ARG A 583 7.41 -13.70 -3.53
C ARG A 583 7.96 -13.91 -4.94
N ARG A 584 8.75 -14.97 -5.16
CA ARG A 584 9.19 -15.36 -6.51
C ARG A 584 8.01 -15.73 -7.41
N ALA A 585 7.02 -16.43 -6.87
CA ALA A 585 5.79 -16.73 -7.61
C ALA A 585 5.01 -15.45 -7.97
N TYR A 586 4.92 -14.47 -7.05
CA TYR A 586 4.35 -13.16 -7.31
C TYR A 586 5.06 -12.46 -8.47
N VAL A 587 6.40 -12.32 -8.41
CA VAL A 587 7.18 -11.62 -9.46
C VAL A 587 7.03 -12.33 -10.81
N ALA A 588 7.20 -13.66 -10.82
CA ALA A 588 7.07 -14.47 -12.02
C ALA A 588 5.69 -14.33 -12.67
N TYR A 589 4.59 -14.37 -11.91
CA TYR A 589 3.24 -14.25 -12.45
C TYR A 589 2.87 -12.80 -12.79
N THR A 590 2.96 -11.90 -11.81
CA THR A 590 2.42 -10.53 -11.87
C THR A 590 3.28 -9.62 -12.73
N GLU A 591 4.60 -9.71 -12.64
CA GLU A 591 5.49 -8.79 -13.37
C GLU A 591 5.91 -9.41 -14.71
N ASP A 592 6.50 -10.60 -14.67
CA ASP A 592 7.09 -11.25 -15.84
C ASP A 592 6.04 -11.98 -16.72
N GLY A 593 4.96 -12.49 -16.12
CA GLY A 593 3.88 -13.21 -16.84
C GLY A 593 4.14 -14.70 -17.08
N GLN A 594 5.11 -15.28 -16.36
CA GLN A 594 5.54 -16.67 -16.44
C GLN A 594 4.75 -17.53 -15.46
N ALA A 595 3.57 -18.01 -15.89
CA ALA A 595 2.68 -18.79 -15.03
C ALA A 595 3.29 -20.15 -14.60
N GLU A 596 4.10 -20.79 -15.45
CA GLU A 596 4.78 -22.07 -15.18
C GLU A 596 5.89 -21.91 -14.11
N THR A 597 6.70 -20.85 -14.24
CA THR A 597 7.69 -20.45 -13.23
C THR A 597 7.00 -20.15 -11.89
N ALA A 598 5.89 -19.40 -11.91
CA ALA A 598 5.14 -19.09 -10.70
C ALA A 598 4.52 -20.32 -10.02
N GLN A 599 4.00 -21.26 -10.80
CA GLN A 599 3.49 -22.55 -10.31
C GLN A 599 4.61 -23.37 -9.65
N THR A 600 5.79 -23.43 -10.26
CA THR A 600 6.98 -24.10 -9.70
C THR A 600 7.40 -23.46 -8.37
N CYS A 601 7.42 -22.13 -8.29
CA CYS A 601 7.73 -21.43 -7.04
C CYS A 601 6.67 -21.71 -5.94
N LEU A 602 5.39 -21.74 -6.28
CA LEU A 602 4.31 -22.09 -5.34
C LEU A 602 4.40 -23.55 -4.86
N PHE A 603 4.83 -24.49 -5.71
CA PHE A 603 5.09 -25.87 -5.28
C PHE A 603 6.12 -25.92 -4.14
N HIS A 604 7.24 -25.23 -4.28
CA HIS A 604 8.26 -25.15 -3.22
C HIS A 604 7.75 -24.43 -1.95
N ALA A 605 6.88 -23.43 -2.09
CA ALA A 605 6.23 -22.78 -0.94
C ALA A 605 5.29 -23.76 -0.20
N CYS A 606 4.54 -24.61 -0.92
CA CYS A 606 3.70 -25.65 -0.34
C CYS A 606 4.50 -26.76 0.35
N GLU A 607 5.62 -27.21 -0.25
CA GLU A 607 6.51 -28.23 0.35
C GLU A 607 7.09 -27.77 1.70
N LEU A 608 7.49 -26.50 1.79
CA LEU A 608 8.09 -25.91 3.00
C LEU A 608 7.07 -25.53 4.07
N MET A 609 5.85 -25.12 3.66
CA MET A 609 4.76 -24.74 4.55
C MET A 609 3.45 -25.44 4.14
N PRO A 610 3.35 -26.76 4.35
CA PRO A 610 2.22 -27.57 3.88
C PRO A 610 0.89 -27.22 4.57
N ASN A 611 0.91 -26.42 5.64
CA ASN A 611 -0.28 -25.93 6.35
C ASN A 611 -0.80 -24.56 5.85
N GLN A 612 -0.14 -23.89 4.90
CA GLN A 612 -0.61 -22.61 4.36
C GLN A 612 -1.63 -22.83 3.24
N ALA A 613 -2.91 -22.86 3.59
CA ALA A 613 -4.02 -23.17 2.68
C ALA A 613 -4.05 -22.28 1.41
N LEU A 614 -3.66 -21.01 1.52
CA LEU A 614 -3.64 -20.08 0.37
C LEU A 614 -2.51 -20.37 -0.63
N TYR A 615 -1.41 -21.00 -0.21
CA TYR A 615 -0.37 -21.46 -1.15
C TYR A 615 -0.89 -22.62 -2.00
N HIS A 616 -1.53 -23.62 -1.37
CA HIS A 616 -2.20 -24.72 -2.09
C HIS A 616 -3.31 -24.22 -3.01
N PHE A 617 -4.13 -23.26 -2.53
CA PHE A 617 -5.18 -22.65 -3.35
C PHE A 617 -4.62 -21.97 -4.61
N LEU A 618 -3.59 -21.12 -4.49
CA LEU A 618 -2.97 -20.46 -5.64
C LEU A 618 -2.28 -21.47 -6.59
N TYR A 619 -1.59 -22.47 -6.03
CA TYR A 619 -1.02 -23.56 -6.82
C TYR A 619 -2.10 -24.30 -7.62
N GLY A 620 -3.27 -24.56 -7.01
CA GLY A 620 -4.44 -25.12 -7.68
C GLY A 620 -5.00 -24.22 -8.79
N VAL A 621 -5.13 -22.92 -8.55
CA VAL A 621 -5.61 -21.95 -9.56
C VAL A 621 -4.66 -21.86 -10.75
N LEU A 622 -3.33 -21.81 -10.53
CA LEU A 622 -2.36 -21.82 -11.62
C LEU A 622 -2.34 -23.16 -12.38
N SER A 623 -2.41 -24.29 -11.67
CA SER A 623 -2.50 -25.62 -12.28
C SER A 623 -3.76 -25.75 -13.17
N LEU A 624 -4.90 -25.27 -12.69
CA LEU A 624 -6.16 -25.22 -13.46
C LEU A 624 -6.02 -24.34 -14.71
N LYS A 625 -5.35 -23.19 -14.60
CA LYS A 625 -5.08 -22.27 -15.71
C LYS A 625 -4.16 -22.89 -16.77
N LEU A 626 -3.14 -23.63 -16.35
CA LEU A 626 -2.16 -24.28 -17.24
C LEU A 626 -2.71 -25.54 -17.92
N GLY A 627 -3.78 -26.12 -17.39
CA GLY A 627 -4.41 -27.34 -17.93
C GLY A 627 -4.11 -28.60 -17.14
N GLU A 628 -3.37 -28.49 -16.03
CA GLU A 628 -2.94 -29.59 -15.17
C GLU A 628 -4.03 -29.94 -14.13
N TRP A 629 -5.23 -30.25 -14.61
CA TRP A 629 -6.44 -30.32 -13.77
C TRP A 629 -6.36 -31.36 -12.64
N ALA A 630 -5.68 -32.49 -12.86
CA ALA A 630 -5.48 -33.49 -11.80
C ALA A 630 -4.63 -32.95 -10.64
N LYS A 631 -3.58 -32.15 -10.92
CA LYS A 631 -2.80 -31.48 -9.86
C LYS A 631 -3.62 -30.40 -9.16
N ALA A 632 -4.45 -29.68 -9.93
CA ALA A 632 -5.33 -28.65 -9.40
C ALA A 632 -6.37 -29.22 -8.41
N ASP A 633 -7.01 -30.35 -8.73
CA ASP A 633 -8.01 -30.97 -7.84
C ASP A 633 -7.39 -31.39 -6.49
N VAL A 634 -6.21 -32.02 -6.52
CA VAL A 634 -5.45 -32.38 -5.30
C VAL A 634 -5.07 -31.15 -4.47
N ALA A 635 -4.64 -30.07 -5.12
CA ALA A 635 -4.28 -28.82 -4.45
C ALA A 635 -5.51 -28.15 -3.78
N PHE A 636 -6.68 -28.19 -4.44
CA PHE A 636 -7.92 -27.71 -3.84
C PHE A 636 -8.43 -28.62 -2.72
N ASP A 637 -8.25 -29.94 -2.82
CA ASP A 637 -8.52 -30.88 -1.73
C ASP A 637 -7.65 -30.58 -0.50
N HIS A 638 -6.35 -30.30 -0.66
CA HIS A 638 -5.47 -29.86 0.43
C HIS A 638 -5.90 -28.52 1.04
N ALA A 639 -6.21 -27.51 0.23
CA ALA A 639 -6.69 -26.22 0.72
C ALA A 639 -8.01 -26.36 1.53
N LEU A 640 -8.91 -27.24 1.09
CA LEU A 640 -10.15 -27.55 1.82
C LEU A 640 -9.93 -28.34 3.11
N ALA A 641 -8.99 -29.29 3.12
CA ALA A 641 -8.65 -30.06 4.32
C ALA A 641 -8.02 -29.20 5.43
N LEU A 642 -7.25 -28.17 5.06
CA LEU A 642 -6.69 -27.18 5.98
C LEU A 642 -7.72 -26.14 6.44
N GLY A 643 -8.70 -25.82 5.59
CA GLY A 643 -9.66 -24.74 5.82
C GLY A 643 -9.00 -23.36 5.79
N HIS A 644 -9.68 -22.36 6.36
CA HIS A 644 -9.16 -21.00 6.47
C HIS A 644 -9.85 -20.25 7.63
N PRO A 645 -9.18 -19.33 8.34
CA PRO A 645 -9.82 -18.51 9.38
C PRO A 645 -11.00 -17.66 8.90
N ASP A 646 -11.04 -17.29 7.62
CA ASP A 646 -12.17 -16.61 6.97
C ASP A 646 -13.06 -17.65 6.25
N PRO A 647 -14.32 -17.85 6.67
CA PRO A 647 -15.24 -18.82 6.04
C PRO A 647 -15.45 -18.60 4.54
N GLU A 648 -15.43 -17.35 4.07
CA GLU A 648 -15.62 -17.00 2.65
C GLU A 648 -14.52 -17.56 1.76
N ARG A 649 -13.29 -17.75 2.30
CA ARG A 649 -12.20 -18.40 1.57
C ARG A 649 -12.47 -19.89 1.37
N VAL A 650 -13.00 -20.56 2.39
CA VAL A 650 -13.40 -21.98 2.30
C VAL A 650 -14.48 -22.16 1.23
N ALA A 651 -15.45 -21.24 1.15
CA ALA A 651 -16.45 -21.23 0.08
C ALA A 651 -15.81 -21.06 -1.32
N SER A 652 -14.82 -20.17 -1.46
CA SER A 652 -14.04 -20.04 -2.71
C SER A 652 -13.25 -21.31 -3.05
N PHE A 653 -12.70 -22.03 -2.07
CA PHE A 653 -11.98 -23.29 -2.32
C PHE A 653 -12.92 -24.35 -2.91
N TYR A 654 -14.13 -24.51 -2.36
CA TYR A 654 -15.16 -25.38 -2.96
C TYR A 654 -15.53 -24.95 -4.38
N LEU A 655 -15.72 -23.65 -4.62
CA LEU A 655 -16.06 -23.13 -5.95
C LEU A 655 -15.01 -23.48 -7.01
N TRP A 656 -13.74 -23.29 -6.68
CA TRP A 656 -12.63 -23.55 -7.59
C TRP A 656 -12.37 -25.05 -7.81
N ARG A 657 -12.56 -25.88 -6.78
CA ARG A 657 -12.58 -27.35 -6.94
C ARG A 657 -13.72 -27.81 -7.84
N GLY A 658 -14.93 -27.28 -7.65
CA GLY A 658 -16.08 -27.57 -8.50
C GLY A 658 -15.83 -27.21 -9.97
N ARG A 659 -15.20 -26.06 -10.22
CA ARG A 659 -14.76 -25.63 -11.56
C ARG A 659 -13.69 -26.55 -12.17
N CYS A 660 -12.76 -27.04 -11.35
CA CYS A 660 -11.76 -28.03 -11.77
C CYS A 660 -12.43 -29.35 -12.19
N ARG A 661 -13.38 -29.82 -11.38
CA ARG A 661 -14.13 -31.06 -11.63
C ARG A 661 -15.04 -30.97 -12.84
N ASP A 662 -15.62 -29.81 -13.12
CA ASP A 662 -16.33 -29.53 -14.37
C ASP A 662 -15.43 -29.71 -15.61
N VAL A 663 -14.21 -29.16 -15.61
CA VAL A 663 -13.30 -29.32 -16.77
C VAL A 663 -12.73 -30.74 -16.88
N MET A 664 -12.66 -31.48 -15.78
CA MET A 664 -12.33 -32.92 -15.75
C MET A 664 -13.52 -33.82 -16.13
N GLY A 665 -14.69 -33.27 -16.45
CA GLY A 665 -15.90 -34.04 -16.79
C GLY A 665 -16.62 -34.69 -15.58
N GLN A 666 -16.17 -34.44 -14.36
CA GLN A 666 -16.72 -34.99 -13.12
C GLN A 666 -17.94 -34.18 -12.64
N ARG A 667 -18.98 -34.10 -13.48
CA ARG A 667 -20.10 -33.15 -13.29
C ARG A 667 -20.83 -33.30 -11.94
N ASP A 668 -21.04 -34.51 -11.46
CA ASP A 668 -21.72 -34.72 -10.18
C ASP A 668 -20.88 -34.26 -8.97
N ASN A 669 -19.55 -34.40 -9.05
CA ASN A 669 -18.64 -33.88 -8.04
C ASN A 669 -18.63 -32.34 -8.07
N ALA A 670 -18.62 -31.75 -9.27
CA ALA A 670 -18.73 -30.30 -9.45
C ALA A 670 -20.04 -29.73 -8.88
N ILE A 671 -21.18 -30.38 -9.15
CA ILE A 671 -22.50 -29.98 -8.60
C ILE A 671 -22.51 -30.07 -7.06
N ARG A 672 -21.91 -31.10 -6.47
CA ARG A 672 -21.75 -31.19 -5.01
C ARG A 672 -20.94 -30.00 -4.47
N ASP A 673 -19.81 -29.67 -5.09
CA ASP A 673 -18.95 -28.57 -4.65
C ASP A 673 -19.61 -27.18 -4.82
N TYR A 674 -20.38 -26.97 -5.90
CA TYR A 674 -21.20 -25.75 -6.04
C TYR A 674 -22.32 -25.65 -5.00
N ARG A 675 -22.91 -26.78 -4.57
CA ARG A 675 -23.86 -26.81 -3.45
C ARG A 675 -23.18 -26.50 -2.12
N SER A 676 -22.00 -27.08 -1.85
CA SER A 676 -21.18 -26.75 -0.68
C SER A 676 -20.86 -25.26 -0.61
N THR A 677 -20.41 -24.66 -1.72
CA THR A 677 -20.15 -23.21 -1.83
C THR A 677 -21.35 -22.36 -1.40
N LEU A 678 -22.57 -22.78 -1.76
CA LEU A 678 -23.81 -22.08 -1.39
C LEU A 678 -24.28 -22.36 0.04
N GLY A 679 -23.80 -23.44 0.66
CA GLY A 679 -24.01 -23.73 2.08
C GLY A 679 -23.06 -22.95 3.01
N HIS A 680 -21.94 -22.45 2.50
CA HIS A 680 -21.03 -21.57 3.23
C HIS A 680 -21.39 -20.09 3.09
N TYR A 681 -21.09 -19.31 4.13
CA TYR A 681 -21.00 -17.86 4.03
C TYR A 681 -19.91 -17.48 3.03
N ALA A 682 -20.22 -16.61 2.07
CA ALA A 682 -19.30 -16.25 0.99
C ALA A 682 -19.64 -14.88 0.41
N ASP A 683 -18.66 -14.25 -0.25
CA ASP A 683 -18.86 -12.99 -0.95
C ASP A 683 -19.91 -13.15 -2.09
N PRO A 684 -20.79 -12.17 -2.35
CA PRO A 684 -21.82 -12.28 -3.38
C PRO A 684 -21.35 -12.71 -4.78
N PRO A 685 -20.15 -12.33 -5.28
CA PRO A 685 -19.60 -12.87 -6.53
C PRO A 685 -19.44 -14.40 -6.51
N VAL A 686 -18.94 -14.97 -5.41
CA VAL A 686 -18.69 -16.41 -5.21
C VAL A 686 -20.01 -17.19 -5.26
N HIS A 687 -21.05 -16.71 -4.56
CA HIS A 687 -22.40 -17.28 -4.64
C HIS A 687 -23.02 -17.17 -6.04
N ARG A 688 -22.85 -16.05 -6.74
CA ARG A 688 -23.33 -15.90 -8.13
C ARG A 688 -22.63 -16.89 -9.07
N ALA A 689 -21.32 -17.07 -8.91
CA ALA A 689 -20.53 -18.03 -9.66
C ALA A 689 -20.96 -19.48 -9.41
N ALA A 690 -21.20 -19.87 -8.15
CA ALA A 690 -21.73 -21.20 -7.80
C ALA A 690 -23.14 -21.45 -8.38
N ARG A 691 -24.05 -20.48 -8.29
CA ARG A 691 -25.41 -20.58 -8.91
C ARG A 691 -25.33 -20.73 -10.43
N LYS A 692 -24.34 -20.12 -11.08
CA LYS A 692 -24.05 -20.34 -12.51
C LYS A 692 -23.48 -21.74 -12.76
N GLY A 693 -22.54 -22.19 -11.94
CA GLY A 693 -21.97 -23.55 -11.99
C GLY A 693 -23.01 -24.66 -11.91
N LEU A 694 -24.06 -24.50 -11.08
CA LEU A 694 -25.19 -25.44 -11.05
C LEU A 694 -25.96 -25.54 -12.38
N LYS A 695 -26.06 -24.45 -13.14
CA LYS A 695 -26.81 -24.37 -14.40
C LYS A 695 -25.99 -24.72 -15.63
N SER A 696 -24.68 -24.48 -15.60
CA SER A 696 -23.78 -24.61 -16.76
C SER A 696 -22.40 -25.09 -16.34
N VAL A 697 -21.81 -25.98 -17.14
CA VAL A 697 -20.44 -26.49 -16.94
C VAL A 697 -19.41 -25.36 -17.12
N PHE A 698 -18.45 -25.26 -16.20
CA PHE A 698 -17.28 -24.39 -16.36
C PHE A 698 -16.34 -24.94 -17.43
N SER A 699 -15.97 -24.14 -18.44
CA SER A 699 -15.24 -24.64 -19.61
C SER A 699 -13.73 -24.55 -19.47
N ALA A 700 -13.00 -25.45 -20.15
CA ALA A 700 -11.54 -25.41 -20.23
C ALA A 700 -11.01 -24.07 -20.82
N ARG A 701 -11.78 -23.41 -21.69
CA ARG A 701 -11.48 -22.06 -22.18
C ARG A 701 -11.56 -21.01 -21.06
N ALA A 702 -12.58 -21.11 -20.20
CA ALA A 702 -12.71 -20.22 -19.05
C ALA A 702 -11.57 -20.44 -18.04
N ALA A 703 -11.20 -21.70 -17.75
CA ALA A 703 -10.05 -22.04 -16.90
C ALA A 703 -8.74 -21.37 -17.35
N LYS A 704 -8.41 -21.45 -18.65
CA LYS A 704 -7.21 -20.78 -19.21
C LYS A 704 -7.25 -19.25 -19.09
N SER A 705 -8.43 -18.65 -19.02
CA SER A 705 -8.62 -17.20 -18.84
C SER A 705 -8.67 -16.72 -17.39
N VAL A 706 -8.43 -17.58 -16.39
CA VAL A 706 -8.42 -17.19 -14.97
C VAL A 706 -7.22 -16.31 -14.65
N HIS A 707 -7.43 -15.32 -13.78
CA HIS A 707 -6.41 -14.40 -13.27
C HIS A 707 -6.45 -14.38 -11.74
N PRO A 708 -5.61 -15.17 -11.04
CA PRO A 708 -5.36 -14.94 -9.62
C PRO A 708 -4.75 -13.56 -9.38
N ASP A 709 -5.15 -12.94 -8.27
CA ASP A 709 -4.36 -11.94 -7.59
C ASP A 709 -3.37 -12.63 -6.66
N MET A 710 -2.10 -12.43 -6.94
CA MET A 710 -0.99 -12.98 -6.16
C MET A 710 -0.64 -12.12 -4.93
N GLY A 711 -1.22 -10.92 -4.79
CA GLY A 711 -1.05 -10.08 -3.60
C GLY A 711 -1.86 -10.63 -2.44
N LEU A 712 -3.19 -10.76 -2.63
CA LEU A 712 -4.13 -11.26 -1.63
C LEU A 712 -4.53 -12.73 -1.83
N ALA A 713 -3.86 -13.46 -2.73
CA ALA A 713 -4.10 -14.87 -3.00
C ALA A 713 -5.59 -15.22 -3.25
N ASP A 714 -6.24 -14.50 -4.16
CA ASP A 714 -7.67 -14.67 -4.49
C ASP A 714 -7.91 -14.71 -6.00
N VAL A 715 -9.15 -14.98 -6.43
CA VAL A 715 -9.58 -14.78 -7.81
C VAL A 715 -10.77 -13.84 -7.85
N ILE A 716 -10.54 -12.66 -8.42
CA ILE A 716 -11.38 -11.49 -8.14
C ILE A 716 -12.62 -11.40 -9.05
N THR A 717 -12.65 -12.21 -10.11
CA THR A 717 -13.90 -12.59 -10.76
C THR A 717 -14.07 -14.10 -10.59
N PRO A 718 -14.66 -14.54 -9.46
CA PRO A 718 -14.68 -15.94 -9.07
C PRO A 718 -15.70 -16.78 -9.85
#